data_AF-A0A0K8Q5A0-F1
#
_entry.id   AF-A0A0K8Q5A0-F1
#
_cell.length_a   1.000
_cell.length_b   1.000
_cell.length_c   1.000
_cell.angle_alpha   90.00
_cell.angle_beta   90.00
_cell.angle_gamma   90.00
#
_symmetry.space_group_name_H-M   'P 1'
#
loop_
_entity.id
_entity.type
_entity.pdbx_description
1 polymer ?
#
loop_
_entity_poly.entity_id
_entity_poly.type
_entity_poly.pdbx_seq_one_letter_code
_entity_poly.pdbx_strand_id
1 'polypeptide(L)'
;MVKVPRFAFEKFPAADPTLTTTMKSVGEAMAMGRNFTEALQKALRSLEQKGSQLDFSHVPEWEVPELIEKSKRPTTERLHQVQRALLGGASVEQLFEATKIDPWYLDQLQLLNEISVEIRKSTALTQEMLQRAKRHGFSDEQIGALTHNSEAVVRGVRQALGIRPVYKTVDTCAAEFAAYTPYHYSSYDEEDEVALHAKPSIIILGSGPNRIGQGIEFDYSCVHASMALRKAGYETVMVNCNPETVSTDYDVSTRLYFEPLTLEDVLEVIAAEERTGGVMGVFVQLGGQTPLKLAQQLADAGVPILGTSPEAIDLAEHRGAFSRVLDEAGLISPKNGTAVSFEDAKKIADEIGYPVLVRPSYVLGGRGMEIVYDEPNLSRYIANATEITPDHPVLIDRFLEDAVEIDVDALYDGTDMYLGGIMEHIEEAGIHSGDSACVLPPITLGNNVLERVRTATRAIAEGVGVRGLINIQFALASDVLYVLEANPRASRTVPFVSKATGVQMAKAAALIGTGVTINQLRSAYKMLPETGDGSTLPLDAPVSVKEAVLPFSRFRTPEGKVVDSLLGPEMRSTGEVMGIDKHFDTAFAKSQAAANNALPTEGKVFVSVANRDKRSVIMGVKRLSDLGFEIVSTGGTADVLRRNGIQATPVRKVAEGSSAEGEGTIADLIIAGEIDMVFNTPSGGEARSDGYELRAAARRLASRASQRWPSSRRRPGHRGAAHVRVVRHEPAGARRQPRCIPEKSRAECLRSSPVAAR
;
A
#
# COMPACT_ATOMS: atom_id res chain seq x y z
N MET A 1 -24.15 14.76 -6.86
CA MET A 1 -22.79 14.30 -6.49
C MET A 1 -22.84 13.75 -5.07
N VAL A 2 -22.21 12.61 -4.81
CA VAL A 2 -22.12 11.97 -3.49
C VAL A 2 -20.68 11.56 -3.24
N LYS A 3 -20.21 11.74 -2.00
CA LYS A 3 -18.89 11.32 -1.54
C LYS A 3 -19.03 10.35 -0.39
N VAL A 4 -18.28 9.25 -0.42
CA VAL A 4 -18.27 8.25 0.66
C VAL A 4 -16.82 8.00 1.13
N PRO A 5 -16.53 8.13 2.43
CA PRO A 5 -15.19 7.90 2.96
C PRO A 5 -14.82 6.40 2.95
N ARG A 6 -13.54 6.10 2.66
CA ARG A 6 -12.93 4.77 2.77
C ARG A 6 -12.20 4.64 4.10
N PHE A 7 -12.44 3.56 4.83
CA PHE A 7 -11.82 3.26 6.13
C PHE A 7 -11.00 1.97 6.06
N ALA A 8 -10.02 1.78 6.93
CA ALA A 8 -9.19 0.55 6.95
C ALA A 8 -9.16 -0.09 8.36
N PHE A 9 -10.30 -0.17 9.05
CA PHE A 9 -10.38 -0.72 10.40
C PHE A 9 -9.96 -2.18 10.49
N GLU A 10 -10.08 -2.94 9.39
CA GLU A 10 -9.59 -4.32 9.27
C GLU A 10 -8.09 -4.46 9.56
N LYS A 11 -7.31 -3.40 9.34
CA LYS A 11 -5.86 -3.34 9.63
C LYS A 11 -5.55 -2.97 11.09
N PHE A 12 -6.56 -2.52 11.83
CA PHE A 12 -6.45 -2.05 13.22
C PHE A 12 -7.59 -2.66 14.06
N PRO A 13 -7.61 -3.99 14.26
CA PRO A 13 -8.74 -4.68 14.91
C PRO A 13 -9.01 -4.22 16.35
N ALA A 14 -8.00 -3.69 17.04
CA ALA A 14 -8.15 -3.12 18.39
C ALA A 14 -8.67 -1.68 18.41
N ALA A 15 -8.81 -1.02 17.24
CA ALA A 15 -9.30 0.35 17.16
C ALA A 15 -10.81 0.42 17.41
N ASP A 16 -11.25 1.46 18.10
CA ASP A 16 -12.66 1.80 18.22
C ASP A 16 -13.22 2.21 16.84
N PRO A 17 -14.21 1.48 16.27
CA PRO A 17 -14.79 1.79 14.98
C PRO A 17 -15.75 2.99 15.00
N THR A 18 -16.01 3.60 16.17
CA THR A 18 -16.90 4.78 16.25
C THR A 18 -16.35 5.94 15.44
N LEU A 19 -17.21 6.52 14.59
CA LEU A 19 -16.93 7.74 13.86
C LEU A 19 -17.22 8.94 14.75
N THR A 20 -16.26 9.87 14.83
CA THR A 20 -16.31 11.03 15.73
C THR A 20 -15.85 12.29 14.98
N THR A 21 -15.67 13.40 15.69
CA THR A 21 -15.05 14.62 15.14
C THR A 21 -13.59 14.42 14.71
N THR A 22 -12.92 13.36 15.17
CA THR A 22 -11.58 12.98 14.70
C THR A 22 -11.68 12.02 13.53
N MET A 23 -11.16 12.42 12.36
CA MET A 23 -11.14 11.59 11.15
C MET A 23 -10.32 10.31 11.34
N LYS A 24 -10.88 9.21 10.83
CA LYS A 24 -10.28 7.86 10.78
C LYS A 24 -10.30 7.26 9.36
N SER A 25 -10.87 7.98 8.37
CA SER A 25 -10.86 7.57 6.97
C SER A 25 -9.44 7.69 6.39
N VAL A 26 -9.13 6.83 5.43
CA VAL A 26 -7.83 6.74 4.75
C VAL A 26 -7.90 7.21 3.29
N GLY A 27 -9.10 7.51 2.81
CA GLY A 27 -9.38 8.06 1.49
C GLY A 27 -10.88 8.21 1.30
N GLU A 28 -11.31 8.41 0.06
CA GLU A 28 -12.72 8.62 -0.30
C GLU A 28 -12.99 8.32 -1.77
N ALA A 29 -14.22 7.91 -2.05
CA ALA A 29 -14.75 7.78 -3.40
C ALA A 29 -15.83 8.84 -3.62
N MET A 30 -15.93 9.35 -4.84
CA MET A 30 -16.98 10.27 -5.25
C MET A 30 -17.71 9.72 -6.47
N ALA A 31 -18.97 10.08 -6.64
CA ALA A 31 -19.68 9.83 -7.87
C ALA A 31 -20.69 10.93 -8.19
N MET A 32 -21.00 11.05 -9.47
CA MET A 32 -22.00 11.95 -10.02
C MET A 32 -23.14 11.14 -10.64
N GLY A 33 -24.33 11.70 -10.55
CA GLY A 33 -25.58 11.15 -11.06
C GLY A 33 -26.62 12.27 -11.11
N ARG A 34 -27.63 12.12 -11.95
CA ARG A 34 -28.70 13.11 -12.17
C ARG A 34 -29.71 13.14 -11.03
N ASN A 35 -29.70 12.11 -10.19
CA ASN A 35 -30.43 12.05 -8.93
C ASN A 35 -29.54 11.49 -7.79
N PHE A 36 -30.01 11.65 -6.55
CA PHE A 36 -29.24 11.22 -5.37
C PHE A 36 -29.05 9.71 -5.31
N THR A 37 -30.09 8.92 -5.60
CA THR A 37 -30.02 7.46 -5.55
C THR A 37 -28.98 6.89 -6.51
N GLU A 38 -28.91 7.41 -7.73
CA GLU A 38 -27.91 7.05 -8.73
C GLU A 38 -26.50 7.38 -8.26
N ALA A 39 -26.29 8.62 -7.82
CA ALA A 39 -24.99 9.08 -7.34
C ALA A 39 -24.53 8.30 -6.08
N LEU A 40 -25.45 7.96 -5.16
CA LEU A 40 -25.14 7.19 -3.97
C LEU A 40 -24.69 5.77 -4.32
N GLN A 41 -25.46 5.04 -5.13
CA GLN A 41 -25.10 3.67 -5.50
C GLN A 41 -23.80 3.61 -6.30
N LYS A 42 -23.53 4.60 -7.17
CA LYS A 42 -22.24 4.76 -7.85
C LYS A 42 -21.10 4.97 -6.87
N ALA A 43 -21.27 5.87 -5.91
CA ALA A 43 -20.23 6.18 -4.92
C ALA A 43 -19.94 4.96 -4.03
N LEU A 44 -20.96 4.18 -3.67
CA LEU A 44 -20.81 2.97 -2.86
C LEU A 44 -20.04 1.88 -3.60
N ARG A 45 -20.38 1.57 -4.86
CA ARG A 45 -19.62 0.57 -5.64
C ARG A 45 -18.22 1.04 -6.01
N SER A 46 -17.95 2.35 -5.97
CA SER A 46 -16.62 2.93 -6.15
C SER A 46 -15.68 2.76 -4.95
N LEU A 47 -16.16 2.27 -3.79
CA LEU A 47 -15.35 2.19 -2.56
C LEU A 47 -14.27 1.09 -2.57
N GLU A 48 -14.26 0.22 -3.58
CA GLU A 48 -13.30 -0.88 -3.70
C GLU A 48 -13.28 -1.78 -2.45
N GLN A 49 -14.46 -2.02 -1.88
CA GLN A 49 -14.64 -2.78 -0.64
C GLN A 49 -15.79 -3.79 -0.81
N LYS A 50 -15.52 -5.06 -0.51
CA LYS A 50 -16.55 -6.12 -0.49
C LYS A 50 -17.66 -5.72 0.48
N GLY A 51 -18.91 -5.82 0.03
CA GLY A 51 -20.09 -5.44 0.84
C GLY A 51 -20.35 -3.93 0.93
N SER A 52 -19.66 -3.08 0.16
CA SER A 52 -19.91 -1.63 0.15
C SER A 52 -21.23 -1.23 -0.52
N GLN A 53 -21.71 -2.03 -1.49
CA GLN A 53 -23.02 -1.81 -2.12
C GLN A 53 -24.15 -2.12 -1.14
N LEU A 54 -25.28 -1.43 -1.30
CA LEU A 54 -26.47 -1.69 -0.48
C LEU A 54 -26.97 -3.13 -0.68
N ASP A 55 -27.34 -3.76 0.43
CA ASP A 55 -27.86 -5.12 0.48
C ASP A 55 -29.39 -5.04 0.59
N PHE A 56 -30.05 -5.63 -0.40
CA PHE A 56 -31.51 -5.66 -0.48
C PHE A 56 -32.09 -7.01 -0.06
N SER A 57 -31.30 -7.91 0.53
CA SER A 57 -31.78 -9.19 1.07
C SER A 57 -32.91 -9.00 2.08
N HIS A 58 -33.78 -10.02 2.20
CA HIS A 58 -34.92 -9.94 3.11
C HIS A 58 -34.47 -9.74 4.56
N VAL A 59 -35.05 -8.75 5.24
CA VAL A 59 -34.81 -8.45 6.65
C VAL A 59 -36.04 -8.88 7.45
N PRO A 60 -35.93 -9.86 8.37
CA PRO A 60 -37.01 -10.21 9.27
C PRO A 60 -37.41 -9.06 10.19
N GLU A 61 -38.71 -8.89 10.47
CA GLU A 61 -39.22 -7.81 11.33
C GLU A 61 -38.58 -7.79 12.73
N TRP A 62 -38.19 -8.97 13.26
CA TRP A 62 -37.56 -9.08 14.58
C TRP A 62 -36.12 -8.52 14.63
N GLU A 63 -35.43 -8.37 13.49
CA GLU A 63 -34.10 -7.74 13.41
C GLU A 63 -34.17 -6.20 13.44
N VAL A 64 -35.31 -5.61 13.07
CA VAL A 64 -35.47 -4.16 12.89
C VAL A 64 -35.12 -3.35 14.15
N PRO A 65 -35.59 -3.71 15.37
CA PRO A 65 -35.22 -2.96 16.58
C PRO A 65 -33.71 -2.95 16.84
N GLU A 66 -33.01 -4.04 16.53
CA GLU A 66 -31.56 -4.15 16.71
C GLU A 66 -30.81 -3.28 15.70
N LEU A 67 -31.26 -3.24 14.44
CA LEU A 67 -30.68 -2.37 13.41
C LEU A 67 -30.83 -0.88 13.78
N ILE A 68 -32.00 -0.48 14.28
CA ILE A 68 -32.24 0.89 14.76
C ILE A 68 -31.28 1.21 15.93
N GLU A 69 -31.16 0.32 16.92
CA GLU A 69 -30.27 0.54 18.06
C GLU A 69 -28.81 0.67 17.63
N LYS A 70 -28.33 -0.23 16.77
CA LYS A 70 -26.96 -0.18 16.23
C LYS A 70 -26.69 1.11 15.45
N SER A 71 -27.69 1.60 14.69
CA SER A 71 -27.56 2.82 13.89
C SER A 71 -27.41 4.11 14.71
N LYS A 72 -27.72 4.10 16.02
CA LYS A 72 -27.49 5.26 16.91
C LYS A 72 -26.01 5.59 17.04
N ARG A 73 -25.12 4.59 16.96
CA ARG A 73 -23.67 4.78 17.00
C ARG A 73 -23.14 4.98 15.57
N PRO A 74 -22.53 6.13 15.25
CA PRO A 74 -21.83 6.34 13.99
C PRO A 74 -20.72 5.31 13.79
N THR A 75 -20.86 4.45 12.78
CA THR A 75 -19.89 3.44 12.36
C THR A 75 -19.87 3.36 10.83
N THR A 76 -18.93 2.61 10.26
CA THR A 76 -18.87 2.36 8.81
C THR A 76 -20.13 1.65 8.29
N GLU A 77 -20.74 0.81 9.11
CA GLU A 77 -21.92 0.01 8.77
C GLU A 77 -23.24 0.78 8.89
N ARG A 78 -23.20 2.01 9.42
CA ARG A 78 -24.42 2.76 9.77
C ARG A 78 -25.36 2.97 8.59
N LEU A 79 -24.82 3.24 7.40
CA LEU A 79 -25.64 3.43 6.21
C LEU A 79 -26.41 2.15 5.86
N HIS A 80 -25.74 0.98 5.90
CA HIS A 80 -26.37 -0.32 5.68
C HIS A 80 -27.40 -0.65 6.75
N GLN A 81 -27.10 -0.37 8.02
CA GLN A 81 -28.05 -0.58 9.13
C GLN A 81 -29.33 0.24 8.96
N VAL A 82 -29.20 1.52 8.57
CA VAL A 82 -30.33 2.41 8.31
C VAL A 82 -31.15 1.92 7.13
N GLN A 83 -30.51 1.63 5.99
CA GLN A 83 -31.22 1.15 4.80
C GLN A 83 -31.90 -0.20 5.03
N ARG A 84 -31.25 -1.14 5.73
CA ARG A 84 -31.84 -2.44 6.10
C ARG A 84 -32.97 -2.32 7.11
N ALA A 85 -32.89 -1.39 8.06
CA ALA A 85 -33.99 -1.13 8.99
C ALA A 85 -35.24 -0.63 8.25
N LEU A 86 -35.08 0.30 7.29
CA LEU A 86 -36.16 0.74 6.40
C LEU A 86 -36.73 -0.44 5.60
N LEU A 87 -35.87 -1.28 5.03
CA LEU A 87 -36.28 -2.45 4.24
C LEU A 87 -37.09 -3.46 5.08
N GLY A 88 -36.77 -3.61 6.36
CA GLY A 88 -37.51 -4.45 7.32
C GLY A 88 -38.78 -3.81 7.89
N GLY A 89 -39.09 -2.55 7.56
CA GLY A 89 -40.34 -1.88 7.96
C GLY A 89 -40.20 -0.78 9.02
N ALA A 90 -38.99 -0.31 9.34
CA ALA A 90 -38.82 0.90 10.15
C ALA A 90 -39.37 2.15 9.44
N SER A 91 -39.96 3.05 10.21
CA SER A 91 -40.38 4.37 9.70
C SER A 91 -39.20 5.34 9.59
N VAL A 92 -39.35 6.33 8.70
CA VAL A 92 -38.38 7.43 8.54
C VAL A 92 -38.23 8.21 9.85
N GLU A 93 -39.31 8.43 10.59
CA GLU A 93 -39.31 9.14 11.87
C GLU A 93 -38.49 8.40 12.94
N GLN A 94 -38.62 7.07 13.03
CA GLN A 94 -37.83 6.26 13.96
C GLN A 94 -36.33 6.38 13.68
N LEU A 95 -35.94 6.35 12.41
CA LEU A 95 -34.53 6.43 12.02
C LEU A 95 -33.99 7.85 12.10
N PHE A 96 -34.79 8.88 11.83
CA PHE A 96 -34.41 10.26 12.09
C PHE A 96 -34.13 10.46 13.58
N GLU A 97 -35.00 9.95 14.46
CA GLU A 97 -34.78 10.06 15.91
C GLU A 97 -33.53 9.31 16.37
N ALA A 98 -33.26 8.13 15.82
CA ALA A 98 -32.07 7.35 16.15
C ALA A 98 -30.78 7.98 15.59
N THR A 99 -30.82 8.58 14.40
CA THR A 99 -29.60 8.89 13.64
C THR A 99 -29.32 10.36 13.42
N LYS A 100 -30.37 11.19 13.40
CA LYS A 100 -30.36 12.59 12.97
C LYS A 100 -29.90 12.80 11.53
N ILE A 101 -29.93 11.73 10.71
CA ILE A 101 -29.84 11.85 9.24
C ILE A 101 -31.13 12.49 8.75
N ASP A 102 -31.02 13.55 7.95
CA ASP A 102 -32.18 14.31 7.47
C ASP A 102 -33.24 13.38 6.84
N PRO A 103 -34.54 13.57 7.14
CA PRO A 103 -35.61 12.73 6.60
C PRO A 103 -35.61 12.63 5.09
N TRP A 104 -35.13 13.65 4.36
CA TRP A 104 -35.01 13.59 2.91
C TRP A 104 -34.08 12.47 2.45
N TYR A 105 -32.91 12.29 3.08
CA TYR A 105 -32.01 11.20 2.71
C TYR A 105 -32.57 9.82 3.08
N LEU A 106 -33.29 9.74 4.20
CA LEU A 106 -33.95 8.50 4.64
C LEU A 106 -35.06 8.09 3.65
N ASP A 107 -35.85 9.05 3.17
CA ASP A 107 -36.84 8.86 2.12
C ASP A 107 -36.20 8.35 0.81
N GLN A 108 -35.04 8.89 0.41
CA GLN A 108 -34.33 8.38 -0.76
C GLN A 108 -33.80 6.94 -0.59
N LEU A 109 -33.41 6.53 0.64
CA LEU A 109 -33.07 5.14 0.93
C LEU A 109 -34.30 4.23 0.89
N GLN A 110 -35.43 4.72 1.36
CA GLN A 110 -36.72 4.02 1.28
C GLN A 110 -37.14 3.82 -0.18
N LEU A 111 -36.97 4.83 -1.04
CA LEU A 111 -37.20 4.71 -2.49
C LEU A 111 -36.35 3.60 -3.13
N LEU A 112 -35.07 3.48 -2.76
CA LEU A 112 -34.23 2.37 -3.22
C LEU A 112 -34.79 1.01 -2.78
N ASN A 113 -35.27 0.90 -1.54
CA ASN A 113 -35.89 -0.33 -1.04
C ASN A 113 -37.16 -0.68 -1.84
N GLU A 114 -38.02 0.29 -2.13
CA GLU A 114 -39.23 0.10 -2.93
C GLU A 114 -38.92 -0.40 -4.33
N ILE A 115 -37.94 0.22 -5.00
CA ILE A 115 -37.47 -0.22 -6.32
C ILE A 115 -36.91 -1.64 -6.24
N SER A 116 -36.16 -1.99 -5.20
CA SER A 116 -35.64 -3.36 -5.02
C SER A 116 -36.76 -4.40 -4.91
N VAL A 117 -37.89 -4.04 -4.29
CA VAL A 117 -39.09 -4.88 -4.19
C VAL A 117 -39.79 -5.00 -5.54
N GLU A 118 -39.87 -3.92 -6.32
CA GLU A 118 -40.38 -3.96 -7.70
C GLU A 118 -39.53 -4.88 -8.59
N ILE A 119 -38.19 -4.76 -8.54
CA ILE A 119 -37.26 -5.61 -9.29
C ILE A 119 -37.46 -7.08 -8.92
N ARG A 120 -37.52 -7.41 -7.62
CA ARG A 120 -37.72 -8.78 -7.14
C ARG A 120 -39.06 -9.38 -7.58
N LYS A 121 -40.11 -8.56 -7.66
CA LYS A 121 -41.44 -9.01 -8.11
C LYS A 121 -41.53 -9.18 -9.63
N SER A 122 -40.59 -8.61 -10.38
CA SER A 122 -40.57 -8.75 -11.84
C SER A 122 -40.30 -10.20 -12.24
N THR A 123 -41.16 -10.75 -13.09
CA THR A 123 -41.01 -12.12 -13.60
C THR A 123 -40.00 -12.24 -14.75
N ALA A 124 -39.58 -11.11 -15.32
CA ALA A 124 -38.63 -11.03 -16.41
C ALA A 124 -37.79 -9.73 -16.35
N LEU A 125 -36.65 -9.73 -17.05
CA LEU A 125 -35.82 -8.55 -17.26
C LEU A 125 -36.44 -7.64 -18.35
N THR A 126 -37.56 -7.00 -18.04
CA THR A 126 -38.27 -6.11 -18.98
C THR A 126 -37.52 -4.79 -19.15
N GLN A 127 -37.71 -4.15 -20.31
CA GLN A 127 -37.10 -2.84 -20.60
C GLN A 127 -37.47 -1.78 -19.56
N GLU A 128 -38.74 -1.68 -19.18
CA GLU A 128 -39.24 -0.70 -18.21
C GLU A 128 -38.59 -0.89 -16.82
N MET A 129 -38.53 -2.14 -16.34
CA MET A 129 -37.90 -2.46 -15.05
C MET A 129 -36.41 -2.12 -15.07
N LEU A 130 -35.69 -2.53 -16.13
CA LEU A 130 -34.27 -2.24 -16.26
C LEU A 130 -34.01 -0.73 -16.33
N GLN A 131 -34.72 0.01 -17.17
CA GLN A 131 -34.57 1.47 -17.27
C GLN A 131 -34.81 2.16 -15.92
N ARG A 132 -35.85 1.75 -15.18
CA ARG A 132 -36.12 2.31 -13.86
C ARG A 132 -35.03 1.95 -12.85
N ALA A 133 -34.61 0.68 -12.79
CA ALA A 133 -33.54 0.24 -11.90
C ALA A 133 -32.23 1.01 -12.18
N LYS A 134 -31.83 1.09 -13.45
CA LYS A 134 -30.60 1.77 -13.86
C LYS A 134 -30.63 3.28 -13.60
N ARG A 135 -31.77 3.95 -13.77
CA ARG A 135 -31.98 5.37 -13.39
C ARG A 135 -31.76 5.65 -11.91
N HIS A 136 -31.93 4.66 -11.04
CA HIS A 136 -31.65 4.76 -9.60
C HIS A 136 -30.31 4.14 -9.20
N GLY A 137 -29.44 3.86 -10.17
CA GLY A 137 -28.05 3.46 -9.98
C GLY A 137 -27.82 2.00 -9.59
N PHE A 138 -28.83 1.13 -9.70
CA PHE A 138 -28.66 -0.30 -9.42
C PHE A 138 -27.63 -0.90 -10.39
N SER A 139 -26.64 -1.59 -9.86
CA SER A 139 -25.66 -2.33 -10.68
C SER A 139 -26.30 -3.56 -11.32
N ASP A 140 -25.68 -4.03 -12.40
CA ASP A 140 -26.08 -5.28 -13.06
C ASP A 140 -25.95 -6.47 -12.07
N GLU A 141 -25.02 -6.39 -11.11
CA GLU A 141 -24.84 -7.34 -10.01
C GLU A 141 -26.05 -7.33 -9.05
N GLN A 142 -26.48 -6.15 -8.59
CA GLN A 142 -27.62 -6.01 -7.68
C GLN A 142 -28.93 -6.49 -8.34
N ILE A 143 -29.15 -6.13 -9.62
CA ILE A 143 -30.31 -6.60 -10.39
C ILE A 143 -30.24 -8.12 -10.55
N GLY A 144 -29.06 -8.67 -10.83
CA GLY A 144 -28.83 -10.12 -10.93
C GLY A 144 -29.18 -10.83 -9.63
N ALA A 145 -28.69 -10.35 -8.49
CA ALA A 145 -28.99 -10.88 -7.17
C ALA A 145 -30.49 -10.85 -6.84
N LEU A 146 -31.19 -9.77 -7.19
CA LEU A 146 -32.64 -9.61 -6.95
C LEU A 146 -33.52 -10.47 -7.87
N THR A 147 -33.02 -10.82 -9.06
CA THR A 147 -33.78 -11.56 -10.08
C THR A 147 -33.28 -12.99 -10.29
N HIS A 148 -32.30 -13.44 -9.50
CA HIS A 148 -31.62 -14.74 -9.63
C HIS A 148 -30.95 -14.98 -11.00
N ASN A 149 -30.37 -13.93 -11.57
CA ASN A 149 -29.56 -13.98 -12.80
C ASN A 149 -28.10 -13.65 -12.50
N SER A 150 -27.18 -14.11 -13.35
CA SER A 150 -25.80 -13.63 -13.29
C SER A 150 -25.70 -12.19 -13.80
N GLU A 151 -24.71 -11.45 -13.32
CA GLU A 151 -24.42 -10.08 -13.80
C GLU A 151 -24.27 -10.03 -15.33
N ALA A 152 -23.58 -11.02 -15.91
CA ALA A 152 -23.39 -11.12 -17.37
C ALA A 152 -24.71 -11.28 -18.13
N VAL A 153 -25.69 -12.01 -17.59
CA VAL A 153 -27.02 -12.15 -18.20
C VAL A 153 -27.77 -10.82 -18.16
N VAL A 154 -27.77 -10.14 -17.02
CA VAL A 154 -28.42 -8.81 -16.88
C VAL A 154 -27.81 -7.83 -17.88
N ARG A 155 -26.48 -7.77 -17.93
CA ARG A 155 -25.73 -6.93 -18.87
C ARG A 155 -26.09 -7.24 -20.33
N GLY A 156 -26.10 -8.52 -20.70
CA GLY A 156 -26.43 -8.96 -22.05
C GLY A 156 -27.84 -8.56 -22.48
N VAL A 157 -28.84 -8.77 -21.62
CA VAL A 157 -30.23 -8.36 -21.88
C VAL A 157 -30.34 -6.84 -21.97
N ARG A 158 -29.73 -6.13 -21.03
CA ARG A 158 -29.71 -4.65 -21.00
C ARG A 158 -29.14 -4.08 -22.31
N GLN A 159 -28.02 -4.62 -22.78
CA GLN A 159 -27.39 -4.20 -24.02
C GLN A 159 -28.20 -4.58 -25.28
N ALA A 160 -28.81 -5.77 -25.30
CA ALA A 160 -29.68 -6.19 -26.40
C ALA A 160 -30.93 -5.31 -26.55
N LEU A 161 -31.43 -4.76 -25.44
CA LEU A 161 -32.54 -3.80 -25.41
C LEU A 161 -32.10 -2.35 -25.66
N GLY A 162 -30.81 -2.10 -25.91
CA GLY A 162 -30.27 -0.75 -26.13
C GLY A 162 -30.24 0.13 -24.89
N ILE A 163 -30.33 -0.44 -23.69
CA ILE A 163 -30.34 0.30 -22.42
C ILE A 163 -28.88 0.54 -21.98
N ARG A 164 -28.28 1.63 -22.45
CA ARG A 164 -26.92 2.04 -22.07
C ARG A 164 -26.95 3.39 -21.36
N PRO A 165 -25.97 3.68 -20.49
CA PRO A 165 -25.84 5.02 -19.98
C PRO A 165 -25.46 5.98 -21.11
N VAL A 166 -25.85 7.24 -20.95
CA VAL A 166 -25.28 8.37 -21.68
C VAL A 166 -24.29 9.08 -20.78
N TYR A 167 -23.39 9.87 -21.35
CA TYR A 167 -22.42 10.63 -20.57
C TYR A 167 -22.72 12.11 -20.64
N LYS A 168 -22.76 12.71 -19.45
CA LYS A 168 -23.05 14.12 -19.23
C LYS A 168 -21.77 14.87 -18.86
N THR A 169 -21.67 16.11 -19.29
CA THR A 169 -20.49 16.96 -19.10
C THR A 169 -20.65 17.83 -17.87
N VAL A 170 -19.58 17.98 -17.09
CA VAL A 170 -19.51 18.93 -15.99
C VAL A 170 -19.09 20.28 -16.54
N ASP A 171 -19.98 21.25 -16.47
CA ASP A 171 -19.84 22.56 -17.13
C ASP A 171 -19.83 23.76 -16.16
N THR A 172 -20.03 23.52 -14.86
CA THR A 172 -20.19 24.52 -13.78
C THR A 172 -21.41 25.45 -13.88
N CYS A 173 -22.20 25.38 -14.97
CA CYS A 173 -23.25 26.33 -15.31
C CYS A 173 -24.60 25.69 -15.70
N ALA A 174 -24.75 24.37 -15.50
CA ALA A 174 -25.99 23.63 -15.76
C ALA A 174 -26.51 23.83 -17.19
N ALA A 175 -25.60 23.68 -18.16
CA ALA A 175 -25.80 23.83 -19.59
C ALA A 175 -26.22 25.23 -20.07
N GLU A 176 -26.03 26.28 -19.26
CA GLU A 176 -26.22 27.67 -19.72
C GLU A 176 -25.22 28.02 -20.84
N PHE A 177 -24.01 27.47 -20.77
CA PHE A 177 -22.96 27.65 -21.77
C PHE A 177 -22.39 26.30 -22.22
N ALA A 178 -21.93 26.24 -23.47
CA ALA A 178 -21.22 25.08 -23.97
C ALA A 178 -19.89 24.90 -23.22
N ALA A 179 -19.72 23.76 -22.55
CA ALA A 179 -18.44 23.37 -21.98
C ALA A 179 -17.58 22.67 -23.02
N TYR A 180 -16.32 23.10 -23.12
CA TYR A 180 -15.28 22.41 -23.88
C TYR A 180 -14.41 21.52 -22.98
N THR A 181 -14.68 21.56 -21.66
CA THR A 181 -13.96 20.75 -20.68
C THR A 181 -14.39 19.30 -20.82
N PRO A 182 -13.47 18.36 -21.06
CA PRO A 182 -13.81 16.99 -21.41
C PRO A 182 -14.02 16.14 -20.14
N TYR A 183 -14.93 16.58 -19.28
CA TYR A 183 -15.17 16.03 -17.94
C TYR A 183 -16.56 15.42 -17.84
N HIS A 184 -16.63 14.09 -17.84
CA HIS A 184 -17.86 13.33 -18.02
C HIS A 184 -18.23 12.45 -16.83
N TYR A 185 -19.54 12.19 -16.68
CA TYR A 185 -20.09 11.16 -15.81
C TYR A 185 -21.28 10.46 -16.49
N SER A 186 -21.45 9.17 -16.21
CA SER A 186 -22.54 8.35 -16.73
C SER A 186 -23.87 8.67 -16.04
N SER A 187 -24.96 8.63 -16.80
CA SER A 187 -26.32 8.60 -16.28
C SER A 187 -27.27 7.90 -17.25
N TYR A 188 -28.36 7.31 -16.74
CA TYR A 188 -29.41 6.74 -17.58
C TYR A 188 -30.45 7.80 -17.98
N ASP A 189 -29.97 8.74 -18.80
CA ASP A 189 -30.69 9.89 -19.36
C ASP A 189 -30.81 9.75 -20.90
N GLU A 190 -31.26 10.79 -21.60
CA GLU A 190 -31.59 10.70 -23.04
C GLU A 190 -30.44 11.09 -23.99
N GLU A 191 -29.70 12.16 -23.69
CA GLU A 191 -28.68 12.74 -24.60
C GLU A 191 -27.25 12.41 -24.15
N ASP A 192 -26.40 12.00 -25.09
CA ASP A 192 -24.98 11.72 -24.89
C ASP A 192 -24.12 12.91 -25.33
N GLU A 193 -23.21 13.36 -24.48
CA GLU A 193 -22.42 14.59 -24.68
C GLU A 193 -20.94 14.31 -24.96
N VAL A 194 -20.57 13.04 -25.18
CA VAL A 194 -19.21 12.69 -25.63
C VAL A 194 -19.03 13.13 -27.08
N ALA A 195 -18.07 14.04 -27.30
CA ALA A 195 -17.76 14.54 -28.63
C ALA A 195 -17.05 13.48 -29.50
N LEU A 196 -17.34 13.49 -30.81
CA LEU A 196 -16.60 12.69 -31.80
C LEU A 196 -15.12 13.06 -31.79
N HIS A 197 -14.25 12.07 -32.04
CA HIS A 197 -12.80 12.26 -32.12
C HIS A 197 -12.18 11.48 -33.27
N ALA A 198 -11.05 11.99 -33.77
CA ALA A 198 -10.48 11.53 -35.04
C ALA A 198 -9.54 10.32 -34.88
N LYS A 199 -8.99 10.10 -33.68
CA LYS A 199 -8.03 9.02 -33.42
C LYS A 199 -8.57 8.07 -32.36
N PRO A 200 -8.30 6.76 -32.46
CA PRO A 200 -8.61 5.83 -31.38
C PRO A 200 -7.93 6.25 -30.07
N SER A 201 -8.68 6.21 -28.98
CA SER A 201 -8.22 6.64 -27.66
C SER A 201 -7.49 5.53 -26.91
N ILE A 202 -6.58 5.92 -26.02
CA ILE A 202 -5.95 5.03 -25.04
C ILE A 202 -6.59 5.31 -23.68
N ILE A 203 -7.22 4.28 -23.11
CA ILE A 203 -7.85 4.38 -21.80
C ILE A 203 -6.85 4.00 -20.72
N ILE A 204 -6.79 4.80 -19.66
CA ILE A 204 -5.97 4.57 -18.47
C ILE A 204 -6.94 4.42 -17.30
N LEU A 205 -6.96 3.23 -16.70
CA LEU A 205 -7.74 3.00 -15.48
C LEU A 205 -6.95 3.51 -14.29
N GLY A 206 -7.57 4.40 -13.52
CA GLY A 206 -7.00 5.01 -12.32
C GLY A 206 -6.90 4.05 -11.14
N SER A 207 -6.60 4.60 -9.96
CA SER A 207 -6.41 3.82 -8.75
C SER A 207 -7.65 3.66 -7.88
N GLY A 208 -8.74 4.36 -8.16
CA GLY A 208 -9.89 4.41 -7.27
C GLY A 208 -9.56 5.11 -5.94
N PRO A 209 -10.40 4.95 -4.90
CA PRO A 209 -10.18 5.60 -3.61
C PRO A 209 -8.88 5.14 -2.96
N ASN A 210 -8.14 6.11 -2.41
CA ASN A 210 -6.93 5.84 -1.64
C ASN A 210 -7.23 4.93 -0.43
N ARG A 211 -6.32 3.99 -0.15
CA ARG A 211 -6.33 3.14 1.04
C ARG A 211 -4.91 2.70 1.39
N ILE A 212 -4.72 2.17 2.61
CA ILE A 212 -3.42 1.63 3.01
C ILE A 212 -2.99 0.52 2.02
N GLY A 213 -1.82 0.70 1.41
CA GLY A 213 -1.27 -0.19 0.37
C GLY A 213 -1.59 0.20 -1.08
N GLN A 214 -2.56 1.11 -1.30
CA GLN A 214 -2.97 1.63 -2.60
C GLN A 214 -3.23 3.14 -2.48
N GLY A 215 -2.15 3.93 -2.59
CA GLY A 215 -2.18 5.37 -2.39
C GLY A 215 -1.88 6.16 -3.67
N ILE A 216 -1.37 7.37 -3.46
CA ILE A 216 -1.09 8.37 -4.50
C ILE A 216 0.01 7.93 -5.49
N GLU A 217 0.80 6.91 -5.15
CA GLU A 217 1.90 6.42 -5.97
C GLU A 217 1.39 5.83 -7.30
N PHE A 218 0.20 5.24 -7.28
CA PHE A 218 -0.48 4.72 -8.46
C PHE A 218 -1.12 5.84 -9.29
N ASP A 219 -1.68 6.86 -8.64
CA ASP A 219 -2.18 8.06 -9.31
C ASP A 219 -1.06 8.79 -10.07
N TYR A 220 0.11 8.94 -9.45
CA TYR A 220 1.31 9.48 -10.09
C TYR A 220 1.65 8.74 -11.38
N SER A 221 1.56 7.41 -11.36
CA SER A 221 1.86 6.57 -12.52
C SER A 221 0.84 6.76 -13.64
N CYS A 222 -0.46 6.83 -13.32
CA CYS A 222 -1.53 7.11 -14.29
C CYS A 222 -1.42 8.50 -14.91
N VAL A 223 -1.14 9.53 -14.10
CA VAL A 223 -0.92 10.91 -14.57
C VAL A 223 0.26 10.97 -15.53
N HIS A 224 1.38 10.35 -15.16
CA HIS A 224 2.58 10.33 -15.99
C HIS A 224 2.36 9.60 -17.32
N ALA A 225 1.63 8.50 -17.32
CA ALA A 225 1.25 7.80 -18.54
C ALA A 225 0.41 8.69 -19.47
N SER A 226 -0.64 9.35 -18.94
CA SER A 226 -1.45 10.28 -19.73
C SER A 226 -0.60 11.39 -20.35
N MET A 227 0.26 12.04 -19.56
CA MET A 227 1.15 13.09 -20.05
C MET A 227 2.10 12.61 -21.16
N ALA A 228 2.67 11.41 -21.01
CA ALA A 228 3.60 10.85 -21.99
C ALA A 228 2.92 10.51 -23.31
N LEU A 229 1.77 9.85 -23.24
CA LEU A 229 0.99 9.44 -24.41
C LEU A 229 0.40 10.65 -25.15
N ARG A 230 -0.11 11.65 -24.44
CA ARG A 230 -0.56 12.91 -25.05
C ARG A 230 0.58 13.63 -25.77
N LYS A 231 1.77 13.69 -25.16
CA LYS A 231 2.96 14.28 -25.80
C LYS A 231 3.37 13.49 -27.05
N ALA A 232 3.14 12.18 -27.09
CA ALA A 232 3.36 11.34 -28.26
C ALA A 232 2.22 11.43 -29.31
N GLY A 233 1.17 12.23 -29.06
CA GLY A 233 0.10 12.52 -30.02
C GLY A 233 -1.10 11.57 -29.97
N TYR A 234 -1.21 10.75 -28.91
CA TYR A 234 -2.37 9.92 -28.63
C TYR A 234 -3.48 10.74 -27.94
N GLU A 235 -4.72 10.31 -28.12
CA GLU A 235 -5.83 10.77 -27.29
C GLU A 235 -5.92 9.90 -26.05
N THR A 236 -5.86 10.50 -24.86
CA THR A 236 -5.90 9.75 -23.60
C THR A 236 -7.21 9.95 -22.88
N VAL A 237 -7.75 8.86 -22.36
CA VAL A 237 -8.98 8.83 -21.58
C VAL A 237 -8.63 8.34 -20.18
N MET A 238 -8.92 9.14 -19.15
CA MET A 238 -8.76 8.72 -17.76
C MET A 238 -10.10 8.25 -17.22
N VAL A 239 -10.13 7.11 -16.55
CA VAL A 239 -11.30 6.64 -15.79
C VAL A 239 -10.89 6.51 -14.34
N ASN A 240 -11.47 7.31 -13.45
CA ASN A 240 -11.18 7.24 -12.02
C ASN A 240 -12.30 7.92 -11.20
N CYS A 241 -12.44 7.56 -9.92
CA CYS A 241 -13.50 8.06 -9.04
C CYS A 241 -12.98 8.70 -7.74
N ASN A 242 -11.67 8.92 -7.64
CA ASN A 242 -11.04 9.55 -6.48
C ASN A 242 -11.01 11.08 -6.64
N PRO A 243 -11.70 11.84 -5.78
CA PRO A 243 -11.76 13.31 -5.90
C PRO A 243 -10.49 14.01 -5.40
N GLU A 244 -9.60 13.31 -4.70
CA GLU A 244 -8.40 13.91 -4.11
C GLU A 244 -7.22 14.01 -5.09
N THR A 245 -7.32 13.36 -6.25
CA THR A 245 -6.14 13.04 -7.04
C THR A 245 -5.98 13.88 -8.30
N VAL A 246 -4.76 13.91 -8.82
CA VAL A 246 -4.42 14.71 -10.01
C VAL A 246 -4.94 14.02 -11.27
N SER A 247 -5.09 12.69 -11.30
CA SER A 247 -5.67 12.01 -12.46
C SER A 247 -7.11 12.44 -12.76
N THR A 248 -7.88 12.88 -11.76
CA THR A 248 -9.25 13.38 -11.92
C THR A 248 -9.32 14.89 -12.14
N ASP A 249 -8.17 15.54 -12.37
CA ASP A 249 -8.12 16.87 -12.95
C ASP A 249 -8.29 16.77 -14.48
N TYR A 250 -9.24 17.53 -15.02
CA TYR A 250 -9.59 17.52 -16.44
C TYR A 250 -8.46 18.00 -17.36
N ASP A 251 -7.43 18.67 -16.84
CA ASP A 251 -6.26 19.11 -17.63
C ASP A 251 -5.27 17.97 -17.95
N VAL A 252 -5.37 16.83 -17.25
CA VAL A 252 -4.39 15.73 -17.33
C VAL A 252 -4.61 14.85 -18.56
N SER A 253 -5.84 14.52 -18.89
CA SER A 253 -6.21 13.65 -20.02
C SER A 253 -6.93 14.43 -21.12
N THR A 254 -7.06 13.82 -22.30
CA THR A 254 -7.90 14.40 -23.37
C THR A 254 -9.38 14.31 -22.99
N ARG A 255 -9.79 13.25 -22.29
CA ARG A 255 -11.12 13.06 -21.71
C ARG A 255 -11.00 12.41 -20.33
N LEU A 256 -11.89 12.79 -19.42
CA LEU A 256 -11.99 12.27 -18.06
C LEU A 256 -13.39 11.74 -17.82
N TYR A 257 -13.50 10.48 -17.43
CA TYR A 257 -14.72 9.87 -16.95
C TYR A 257 -14.62 9.68 -15.43
N PHE A 258 -15.43 10.41 -14.67
CA PHE A 258 -15.51 10.29 -13.23
C PHE A 258 -16.40 9.12 -12.81
N GLU A 259 -15.93 7.91 -13.11
CA GLU A 259 -16.74 6.69 -13.03
C GLU A 259 -16.15 5.65 -12.07
N PRO A 260 -16.99 4.79 -11.49
CA PRO A 260 -16.53 3.65 -10.71
C PRO A 260 -15.63 2.74 -11.55
N LEU A 261 -14.64 2.10 -10.90
CA LEU A 261 -13.74 1.15 -11.54
C LEU A 261 -14.30 -0.27 -11.42
N THR A 262 -15.51 -0.49 -11.93
CA THR A 262 -16.13 -1.81 -12.05
C THR A 262 -16.08 -2.31 -13.49
N LEU A 263 -16.24 -3.61 -13.71
CA LEU A 263 -16.33 -4.16 -15.06
C LEU A 263 -17.50 -3.54 -15.84
N GLU A 264 -18.65 -3.38 -15.20
CA GLU A 264 -19.84 -2.77 -15.79
C GLU A 264 -19.57 -1.35 -16.27
N ASP A 265 -19.10 -0.49 -15.38
CA ASP A 265 -18.92 0.94 -15.66
C ASP A 265 -17.79 1.14 -16.70
N VAL A 266 -16.68 0.40 -16.59
CA VAL A 266 -15.55 0.49 -17.54
C VAL A 266 -15.94 0.02 -18.94
N LEU A 267 -16.72 -1.06 -19.07
CA LEU A 267 -17.19 -1.53 -20.39
C LEU A 267 -18.12 -0.52 -21.06
N GLU A 268 -18.96 0.18 -20.30
CA GLU A 268 -19.81 1.23 -20.88
C GLU A 268 -19.00 2.47 -21.28
N VAL A 269 -17.88 2.78 -20.61
CA VAL A 269 -16.95 3.86 -21.04
C VAL A 269 -16.27 3.46 -22.34
N ILE A 270 -15.77 2.22 -22.43
CA ILE A 270 -15.16 1.69 -23.65
C ILE A 270 -16.17 1.76 -24.81
N ALA A 271 -17.42 1.31 -24.59
CA ALA A 271 -18.47 1.37 -25.59
C ALA A 271 -18.83 2.81 -26.02
N ALA A 272 -18.69 3.81 -25.14
CA ALA A 272 -18.86 5.21 -25.50
C ALA A 272 -17.73 5.70 -26.41
N GLU A 273 -16.48 5.47 -26.03
CA GLU A 273 -15.31 5.85 -26.84
C GLU A 273 -15.27 5.11 -28.19
N GLU A 274 -15.68 3.84 -28.23
CA GLU A 274 -15.82 3.07 -29.48
C GLU A 274 -16.83 3.70 -30.45
N ARG A 275 -17.92 4.27 -29.94
CA ARG A 275 -18.93 4.96 -30.76
C ARG A 275 -18.43 6.30 -31.30
N THR A 276 -17.53 6.98 -30.58
CA THR A 276 -17.11 8.36 -30.91
C THR A 276 -15.83 8.48 -31.74
N GLY A 277 -14.97 7.47 -31.72
CA GLY A 277 -13.73 7.46 -32.52
C GLY A 277 -12.85 6.22 -32.38
N GLY A 278 -13.24 5.24 -31.56
CA GLY A 278 -12.54 3.98 -31.38
C GLY A 278 -11.63 3.96 -30.15
N VAL A 279 -11.28 2.76 -29.70
CA VAL A 279 -10.34 2.53 -28.60
C VAL A 279 -9.14 1.73 -29.13
N MET A 280 -7.93 2.24 -28.91
CA MET A 280 -6.68 1.55 -29.23
C MET A 280 -6.36 0.45 -28.22
N GLY A 281 -6.63 0.72 -26.94
CA GLY A 281 -6.46 -0.24 -25.87
C GLY A 281 -6.47 0.41 -24.49
N VAL A 282 -6.31 -0.41 -23.46
CA VAL A 282 -6.50 -0.05 -22.05
C VAL A 282 -5.27 -0.41 -21.22
N PHE A 283 -4.81 0.53 -20.40
CA PHE A 283 -3.80 0.28 -19.36
C PHE A 283 -4.47 -0.10 -18.04
N VAL A 284 -4.07 -1.25 -17.49
CA VAL A 284 -4.58 -1.80 -16.22
C VAL A 284 -3.49 -1.94 -15.15
N GLN A 285 -2.22 -1.78 -15.51
CA GLN A 285 -1.05 -2.07 -14.67
C GLN A 285 -0.54 -0.86 -13.90
N LEU A 286 -1.13 0.32 -14.11
CA LEU A 286 -0.63 1.59 -13.56
C LEU A 286 -1.41 2.03 -12.31
N GLY A 287 -2.71 1.73 -12.25
CA GLY A 287 -3.60 2.13 -11.15
C GLY A 287 -3.59 1.21 -9.93
N GLY A 288 -2.64 0.27 -9.83
CA GLY A 288 -2.59 -0.68 -8.71
C GLY A 288 -3.63 -1.79 -8.82
N GLN A 289 -4.11 -2.32 -7.69
CA GLN A 289 -4.85 -3.60 -7.68
C GLN A 289 -6.26 -3.51 -8.28
N THR A 290 -6.94 -2.36 -8.15
CA THR A 290 -8.32 -2.19 -8.63
C THR A 290 -8.45 -2.49 -10.13
N PRO A 291 -7.73 -1.82 -11.03
CA PRO A 291 -7.80 -2.15 -12.46
C PRO A 291 -7.18 -3.50 -12.79
N LEU A 292 -6.19 -3.97 -12.01
CA LEU A 292 -5.55 -5.26 -12.23
C LEU A 292 -6.56 -6.44 -12.10
N LYS A 293 -7.50 -6.35 -11.16
CA LYS A 293 -8.58 -7.34 -11.01
C LYS A 293 -9.53 -7.41 -12.20
N LEU A 294 -9.63 -6.33 -12.97
CA LEU A 294 -10.48 -6.26 -14.15
C LEU A 294 -9.76 -6.78 -15.41
N ALA A 295 -8.44 -6.96 -15.37
CA ALA A 295 -7.62 -7.23 -16.55
C ALA A 295 -8.10 -8.43 -17.37
N GLN A 296 -8.31 -9.59 -16.71
CA GLN A 296 -8.78 -10.80 -17.40
C GLN A 296 -10.21 -10.62 -17.92
N GLN A 297 -11.10 -10.06 -17.11
CA GLN A 297 -12.50 -9.86 -17.49
C GLN A 297 -12.67 -8.90 -18.68
N LEU A 298 -11.81 -7.88 -18.77
CA LEU A 298 -11.76 -6.96 -19.90
C LEU A 298 -11.23 -7.67 -21.16
N ALA A 299 -10.16 -8.46 -21.03
CA ALA A 299 -9.64 -9.24 -22.16
C ALA A 299 -10.63 -10.28 -22.68
N ASP A 300 -11.34 -10.98 -21.78
CA ASP A 300 -12.41 -11.92 -22.13
C ASP A 300 -13.57 -11.23 -22.85
N ALA A 301 -13.80 -9.95 -22.58
CA ALA A 301 -14.77 -9.11 -23.29
C ALA A 301 -14.24 -8.56 -24.64
N GLY A 302 -13.02 -8.94 -25.05
CA GLY A 302 -12.40 -8.52 -26.31
C GLY A 302 -11.68 -7.17 -26.25
N VAL A 303 -11.46 -6.61 -25.06
CA VAL A 303 -10.79 -5.31 -24.88
C VAL A 303 -9.27 -5.48 -25.04
N PRO A 304 -8.60 -4.72 -25.94
CA PRO A 304 -7.15 -4.78 -26.07
C PRO A 304 -6.44 -4.20 -24.84
N ILE A 305 -5.72 -5.05 -24.10
CA ILE A 305 -4.89 -4.60 -22.96
C ILE A 305 -3.50 -4.22 -23.46
N LEU A 306 -3.07 -2.99 -23.17
CA LEU A 306 -1.74 -2.47 -23.54
C LEU A 306 -0.71 -2.79 -22.45
N GLY A 307 0.55 -3.01 -22.82
CA GLY A 307 1.61 -3.40 -21.88
C GLY A 307 1.57 -4.89 -21.53
N THR A 308 1.91 -5.25 -20.29
CA THR A 308 1.94 -6.65 -19.85
C THR A 308 0.55 -7.27 -19.94
N SER A 309 0.43 -8.43 -20.59
CA SER A 309 -0.86 -9.08 -20.79
C SER A 309 -1.47 -9.60 -19.48
N PRO A 310 -2.81 -9.78 -19.40
CA PRO A 310 -3.46 -10.38 -18.24
C PRO A 310 -2.91 -11.77 -17.88
N GLU A 311 -2.56 -12.58 -18.87
CA GLU A 311 -1.99 -13.92 -18.66
C GLU A 311 -0.60 -13.84 -18.02
N ALA A 312 0.22 -12.87 -18.42
CA ALA A 312 1.53 -12.63 -17.82
C ALA A 312 1.40 -12.08 -16.39
N ILE A 313 0.38 -11.26 -16.11
CA ILE A 313 0.08 -10.81 -14.75
C ILE A 313 -0.32 -12.00 -13.86
N ASP A 314 -1.27 -12.82 -14.32
CA ASP A 314 -1.75 -13.99 -13.58
C ASP A 314 -0.62 -15.00 -13.34
N LEU A 315 0.25 -15.23 -14.32
CA LEU A 315 1.40 -16.13 -14.20
C LEU A 315 2.37 -15.71 -13.08
N ALA A 316 2.55 -14.42 -12.83
CA ALA A 316 3.39 -13.93 -11.73
C ALA A 316 2.69 -14.01 -10.36
N GLU A 317 1.36 -13.84 -10.31
CA GLU A 317 0.58 -13.98 -9.07
C GLU A 317 0.36 -15.46 -8.69
N HIS A 318 0.25 -16.36 -9.68
CA HIS A 318 0.00 -17.77 -9.49
C HIS A 318 1.29 -18.52 -9.10
N ARG A 319 1.47 -18.77 -7.79
CA ARG A 319 2.68 -19.40 -7.20
C ARG A 319 3.20 -20.63 -7.95
N GLY A 320 2.33 -21.56 -8.33
CA GLY A 320 2.76 -22.77 -9.05
C GLY A 320 3.27 -22.52 -10.47
N ALA A 321 2.77 -21.47 -11.14
CA ALA A 321 3.25 -21.07 -12.45
C ALA A 321 4.54 -20.27 -12.32
N PHE A 322 4.58 -19.33 -11.37
CA PHE A 322 5.77 -18.56 -11.06
C PHE A 322 6.94 -19.43 -10.60
N SER A 323 6.72 -20.49 -9.81
CA SER A 323 7.77 -21.42 -9.39
C SER A 323 8.46 -22.06 -10.60
N ARG A 324 7.72 -22.40 -11.66
CA ARG A 324 8.32 -22.95 -12.89
C ARG A 324 9.22 -21.94 -13.58
N VAL A 325 8.82 -20.67 -13.62
CA VAL A 325 9.66 -19.58 -14.15
C VAL A 325 10.97 -19.48 -13.36
N LEU A 326 10.89 -19.58 -12.03
CA LEU A 326 12.08 -19.53 -11.17
C LEU A 326 12.97 -20.75 -11.38
N ASP A 327 12.40 -21.95 -11.45
CA ASP A 327 13.14 -23.20 -11.66
C ASP A 327 13.86 -23.21 -13.01
N GLU A 328 13.18 -22.79 -14.09
CA GLU A 328 13.76 -22.66 -15.43
C GLU A 328 14.89 -21.62 -15.47
N ALA A 329 14.76 -20.54 -14.70
CA ALA A 329 15.78 -19.50 -14.57
C ALA A 329 16.91 -19.86 -13.59
N GLY A 330 16.83 -21.01 -12.90
CA GLY A 330 17.78 -21.40 -11.85
C GLY A 330 17.78 -20.47 -10.63
N LEU A 331 16.66 -19.81 -10.36
CA LEU A 331 16.46 -18.88 -9.25
C LEU A 331 15.88 -19.59 -8.04
N ILE A 332 16.23 -19.11 -6.85
CA ILE A 332 15.85 -19.76 -5.59
C ILE A 332 14.73 -18.95 -4.95
N SER A 333 13.64 -19.59 -4.55
CA SER A 333 12.62 -19.03 -3.65
C SER A 333 12.69 -19.69 -2.26
N PRO A 334 12.13 -19.07 -1.21
CA PRO A 334 11.96 -19.74 0.07
C PRO A 334 11.16 -21.05 -0.09
N LYS A 335 11.47 -22.06 0.73
CA LYS A 335 10.64 -23.28 0.80
C LYS A 335 9.22 -22.87 1.16
N ASN A 336 8.24 -23.39 0.45
CA ASN A 336 6.85 -23.00 0.61
C ASN A 336 5.91 -24.19 0.38
N GLY A 337 4.65 -24.03 0.79
CA GLY A 337 3.57 -24.97 0.54
C GLY A 337 2.19 -24.29 0.60
N THR A 338 1.18 -24.99 0.08
CA THR A 338 -0.21 -24.52 0.05
C THR A 338 -1.08 -25.46 0.89
N ALA A 339 -1.83 -24.91 1.83
CA ALA A 339 -2.67 -25.64 2.76
C ALA A 339 -4.15 -25.25 2.60
N VAL A 340 -5.03 -26.25 2.63
CA VAL A 340 -6.50 -26.08 2.63
C VAL A 340 -7.13 -26.56 3.94
N SER A 341 -6.32 -26.98 4.91
CA SER A 341 -6.75 -27.39 6.24
C SER A 341 -5.64 -27.14 7.26
N PHE A 342 -5.98 -27.19 8.56
CA PHE A 342 -4.98 -27.09 9.62
C PHE A 342 -3.96 -28.24 9.56
N GLU A 343 -4.41 -29.47 9.29
CA GLU A 343 -3.52 -30.64 9.22
C GLU A 343 -2.50 -30.50 8.07
N ASP A 344 -2.95 -30.02 6.91
CA ASP A 344 -2.05 -29.71 5.79
C ASP A 344 -1.06 -28.61 6.18
N ALA A 345 -1.55 -27.54 6.80
CA ALA A 345 -0.75 -26.42 7.23
C ALA A 345 0.36 -26.84 8.21
N LYS A 346 0.00 -27.67 9.18
CA LYS A 346 0.93 -28.24 10.17
C LYS A 346 1.98 -29.09 9.49
N LYS A 347 1.58 -30.02 8.61
CA LYS A 347 2.52 -30.88 7.89
C LYS A 347 3.53 -30.07 7.09
N ILE A 348 3.07 -29.07 6.35
CA ILE A 348 3.92 -28.16 5.57
C ILE A 348 4.87 -27.38 6.49
N ALA A 349 4.37 -26.83 7.60
CA ALA A 349 5.18 -26.09 8.56
C ALA A 349 6.25 -26.97 9.23
N ASP A 350 5.95 -28.25 9.52
CA ASP A 350 6.91 -29.21 10.08
C ASP A 350 8.00 -29.59 9.05
N GLU A 351 7.65 -29.70 7.77
CA GLU A 351 8.61 -29.98 6.68
C GLU A 351 9.52 -28.78 6.36
N ILE A 352 8.97 -27.57 6.39
CA ILE A 352 9.70 -26.32 6.15
C ILE A 352 10.54 -25.91 7.37
N GLY A 353 9.99 -26.10 8.57
CA GLY A 353 10.49 -25.66 9.86
C GLY A 353 10.03 -24.24 10.24
N TYR A 354 9.80 -24.02 11.53
CA TYR A 354 9.48 -22.70 12.11
C TYR A 354 10.73 -21.78 12.27
N PRO A 355 10.56 -20.44 12.24
CA PRO A 355 9.32 -19.72 11.98
C PRO A 355 8.87 -19.80 10.51
N VAL A 356 7.56 -19.74 10.31
CA VAL A 356 6.91 -19.69 8.98
C VAL A 356 6.09 -18.41 8.84
N LEU A 357 6.03 -17.90 7.62
CA LEU A 357 5.17 -16.80 7.22
C LEU A 357 3.89 -17.39 6.64
N VAL A 358 2.76 -17.11 7.27
CA VAL A 358 1.46 -17.60 6.84
C VAL A 358 0.70 -16.45 6.18
N ARG A 359 0.14 -16.68 4.99
CA ARG A 359 -0.58 -15.65 4.23
C ARG A 359 -1.78 -16.19 3.47
N PRO A 360 -2.89 -15.43 3.37
CA PRO A 360 -3.97 -15.74 2.45
C PRO A 360 -3.52 -15.62 0.98
N SER A 361 -4.19 -16.31 0.07
CA SER A 361 -4.02 -16.10 -1.37
C SER A 361 -4.72 -14.80 -1.84
N TYR A 362 -4.25 -14.21 -2.95
CA TYR A 362 -4.85 -13.04 -3.62
C TYR A 362 -5.05 -11.77 -2.76
N VAL A 363 -4.07 -11.43 -1.90
CA VAL A 363 -4.09 -10.24 -1.04
C VAL A 363 -2.96 -9.25 -1.36
N LEU A 364 -3.25 -7.95 -1.24
CA LEU A 364 -2.26 -6.86 -1.37
C LEU A 364 -1.92 -6.30 0.02
N GLY A 365 -0.70 -5.78 0.18
CA GLY A 365 -0.29 -5.05 1.38
C GLY A 365 -0.11 -5.96 2.60
N GLY A 366 0.15 -7.24 2.34
CA GLY A 366 0.27 -8.29 3.34
C GLY A 366 -0.95 -8.49 4.23
N ARG A 367 -2.15 -8.26 3.71
CA ARG A 367 -3.40 -8.40 4.48
C ARG A 367 -3.53 -9.81 5.06
N GLY A 368 -3.70 -9.88 6.38
CA GLY A 368 -3.84 -11.15 7.10
C GLY A 368 -2.55 -11.96 7.17
N MET A 369 -1.38 -11.40 6.84
CA MET A 369 -0.11 -12.12 6.98
C MET A 369 0.34 -12.16 8.45
N GLU A 370 0.84 -13.30 8.91
CA GLU A 370 1.39 -13.45 10.27
C GLU A 370 2.67 -14.30 10.24
N ILE A 371 3.67 -13.89 11.03
CA ILE A 371 4.86 -14.71 11.30
C ILE A 371 4.56 -15.60 12.49
N VAL A 372 4.55 -16.90 12.24
CA VAL A 372 4.21 -17.93 13.21
C VAL A 372 5.49 -18.67 13.63
N TYR A 373 5.72 -18.74 14.95
CA TYR A 373 6.94 -19.31 15.52
C TYR A 373 6.78 -20.74 16.05
N ASP A 374 5.54 -21.18 16.24
CA ASP A 374 5.21 -22.48 16.82
C ASP A 374 3.81 -22.94 16.38
N GLU A 375 3.54 -24.24 16.59
CA GLU A 375 2.27 -24.88 16.23
C GLU A 375 1.05 -24.28 16.95
N PRO A 376 1.07 -23.95 18.25
CA PRO A 376 -0.09 -23.31 18.91
C PRO A 376 -0.50 -21.99 18.24
N ASN A 377 0.47 -21.17 17.84
CA ASN A 377 0.17 -19.94 17.11
C ASN A 377 -0.37 -20.23 15.70
N LEU A 378 0.11 -21.27 15.02
CA LEU A 378 -0.42 -21.71 13.72
C LEU A 378 -1.90 -22.11 13.84
N SER A 379 -2.23 -22.91 14.86
CA SER A 379 -3.60 -23.34 15.12
C SER A 379 -4.54 -22.17 15.37
N ARG A 380 -4.11 -21.20 16.17
CA ARG A 380 -4.88 -19.97 16.42
C ARG A 380 -5.10 -19.15 15.16
N TYR A 381 -4.06 -18.97 14.34
CA TYR A 381 -4.16 -18.25 13.08
C TYR A 381 -5.20 -18.90 12.16
N ILE A 382 -5.10 -20.22 11.97
CA ILE A 382 -5.99 -21.00 11.11
C ILE A 382 -7.44 -20.98 11.64
N ALA A 383 -7.65 -21.07 12.94
CA ALA A 383 -8.99 -20.98 13.54
C ALA A 383 -9.65 -19.60 13.36
N ASN A 384 -8.83 -18.54 13.31
CA ASN A 384 -9.31 -17.17 13.07
C ASN A 384 -9.49 -16.85 11.57
N ALA A 385 -8.87 -17.63 10.68
CA ALA A 385 -9.03 -17.50 9.24
C ALA A 385 -10.38 -18.10 8.81
N THR A 386 -11.41 -17.27 8.71
CA THR A 386 -12.80 -17.67 8.44
C THR A 386 -13.06 -18.24 7.03
N GLU A 387 -12.09 -18.23 6.12
CA GLU A 387 -12.26 -18.63 4.72
C GLU A 387 -11.07 -19.49 4.22
N ILE A 388 -10.81 -20.65 4.85
CA ILE A 388 -9.90 -21.65 4.25
C ILE A 388 -10.73 -22.63 3.43
N THR A 389 -10.67 -22.47 2.11
CA THR A 389 -11.35 -23.34 1.14
C THR A 389 -10.38 -23.71 0.01
N PRO A 390 -10.71 -24.69 -0.85
CA PRO A 390 -9.92 -24.95 -2.06
C PRO A 390 -9.75 -23.73 -2.96
N ASP A 391 -10.75 -22.83 -2.98
CA ASP A 391 -10.72 -21.58 -3.76
C ASP A 391 -9.91 -20.47 -3.06
N HIS A 392 -9.73 -20.58 -1.75
CA HIS A 392 -8.97 -19.64 -0.91
C HIS A 392 -7.99 -20.38 0.00
N PRO A 393 -6.92 -20.97 -0.56
CA PRO A 393 -5.93 -21.67 0.23
C PRO A 393 -5.03 -20.70 1.00
N VAL A 394 -4.42 -21.21 2.07
CA VAL A 394 -3.40 -20.52 2.86
C VAL A 394 -2.01 -20.92 2.37
N LEU A 395 -1.15 -19.94 2.13
CA LEU A 395 0.24 -20.16 1.76
C LEU A 395 1.14 -20.10 2.99
N ILE A 396 2.09 -21.02 3.06
CA ILE A 396 3.05 -21.13 4.15
C ILE A 396 4.45 -21.07 3.53
N ASP A 397 5.19 -20.03 3.85
CA ASP A 397 6.55 -19.80 3.36
C ASP A 397 7.54 -19.87 4.52
N ARG A 398 8.77 -20.36 4.28
CA ARG A 398 9.86 -20.27 5.26
C ARG A 398 10.13 -18.81 5.56
N PHE A 399 10.07 -18.41 6.83
CA PHE A 399 10.47 -17.08 7.22
C PHE A 399 12.00 -16.97 7.23
N LEU A 400 12.53 -16.02 6.46
CA LEU A 400 13.97 -15.76 6.35
C LEU A 400 14.38 -14.74 7.42
N GLU A 401 14.73 -15.23 8.61
CA GLU A 401 15.25 -14.37 9.69
C GLU A 401 16.60 -13.72 9.29
N ASP A 402 16.82 -12.50 9.78
CA ASP A 402 18.04 -11.71 9.59
C ASP A 402 18.42 -11.48 8.10
N ALA A 403 17.43 -11.51 7.21
CA ALA A 403 17.63 -11.27 5.77
C ALA A 403 17.46 -9.79 5.42
N VAL A 404 18.31 -9.29 4.52
CA VAL A 404 18.18 -7.95 3.93
C VAL A 404 17.14 -8.02 2.81
N GLU A 405 16.09 -7.22 2.90
CA GLU A 405 15.09 -7.10 1.84
C GLU A 405 15.55 -6.10 0.77
N ILE A 406 15.33 -6.45 -0.50
CA ILE A 406 15.76 -5.69 -1.66
C ILE A 406 14.56 -5.51 -2.59
N ASP A 407 14.21 -4.26 -2.90
CA ASP A 407 13.21 -3.93 -3.91
C ASP A 407 13.89 -3.50 -5.20
N VAL A 408 13.37 -3.96 -6.34
CA VAL A 408 13.88 -3.58 -7.66
C VAL A 408 12.72 -3.16 -8.54
N ASP A 409 12.81 -1.95 -9.10
CA ASP A 409 11.91 -1.52 -10.17
C ASP A 409 12.67 -1.53 -11.50
N ALA A 410 12.08 -2.10 -12.54
CA ALA A 410 12.67 -2.18 -13.87
C ALA A 410 11.63 -1.99 -14.99
N LEU A 411 12.11 -1.64 -16.18
CA LEU A 411 11.35 -1.62 -17.42
C LEU A 411 11.83 -2.75 -18.32
N TYR A 412 10.91 -3.45 -18.95
CA TYR A 412 11.21 -4.48 -19.95
C TYR A 412 10.34 -4.28 -21.19
N ASP A 413 10.96 -4.20 -22.38
CA ASP A 413 10.24 -4.00 -23.65
C ASP A 413 10.00 -5.29 -24.44
N GLY A 414 10.50 -6.42 -23.92
CA GLY A 414 10.48 -7.71 -24.59
C GLY A 414 11.76 -8.16 -25.25
N THR A 415 12.74 -7.28 -25.30
CA THR A 415 14.07 -7.55 -25.84
C THR A 415 15.17 -7.03 -24.93
N ASP A 416 14.99 -5.82 -24.40
CA ASP A 416 15.94 -5.19 -23.51
C ASP A 416 15.28 -4.82 -22.17
N MET A 417 16.13 -4.60 -21.17
CA MET A 417 15.74 -4.24 -19.82
C MET A 417 16.49 -2.98 -19.39
N TYR A 418 15.74 -2.04 -18.83
CA TYR A 418 16.29 -0.88 -18.12
C TYR A 418 16.03 -1.06 -16.63
N LEU A 419 17.07 -1.25 -15.83
CA LEU A 419 16.93 -1.33 -14.38
C LEU A 419 16.72 0.07 -13.82
N GLY A 420 15.56 0.32 -13.21
CA GLY A 420 15.18 1.63 -12.68
C GLY A 420 15.94 2.00 -11.42
N GLY A 421 15.99 1.09 -10.45
CA GLY A 421 16.76 1.24 -9.22
C GLY A 421 16.72 -0.03 -8.38
N ILE A 422 17.81 -0.25 -7.63
CA ILE A 422 17.89 -1.28 -6.59
C ILE A 422 17.80 -0.56 -5.25
N MET A 423 16.81 -0.92 -4.44
CA MET A 423 16.57 -0.32 -3.14
C MET A 423 16.89 -1.35 -2.06
N GLU A 424 17.72 -0.95 -1.10
CA GLU A 424 18.01 -1.75 0.08
C GLU A 424 17.10 -1.29 1.23
N HIS A 425 16.40 -2.22 1.87
CA HIS A 425 15.60 -1.88 3.04
C HIS A 425 16.50 -1.74 4.27
N ILE A 426 16.11 -0.84 5.18
CA ILE A 426 16.79 -0.66 6.46
C ILE A 426 16.31 -1.68 7.48
N GLU A 427 15.01 -1.97 7.45
CA GLU A 427 14.36 -3.05 8.18
C GLU A 427 14.67 -4.42 7.55
N GLU A 428 14.63 -5.46 8.37
CA GLU A 428 14.82 -6.85 7.92
C GLU A 428 13.56 -7.39 7.22
N ALA A 429 13.75 -8.41 6.38
CA ALA A 429 12.66 -9.11 5.74
C ALA A 429 11.65 -9.62 6.79
N GLY A 430 10.37 -9.32 6.57
CA GLY A 430 9.29 -9.60 7.54
C GLY A 430 8.62 -8.36 8.10
N ILE A 431 9.23 -7.19 7.91
CA ILE A 431 8.51 -5.91 7.93
C ILE A 431 8.13 -5.61 6.49
N HIS A 432 6.85 -5.35 6.25
CA HIS A 432 6.34 -5.13 4.90
C HIS A 432 7.03 -3.94 4.21
N SER A 433 7.45 -4.09 2.95
CA SER A 433 8.15 -3.05 2.14
C SER A 433 7.52 -1.65 2.18
N GLY A 434 6.20 -1.58 2.23
CA GLY A 434 5.44 -0.32 2.39
C GLY A 434 5.64 0.40 3.72
N ASP A 435 5.97 -0.31 4.80
CA ASP A 435 6.25 0.23 6.13
C ASP A 435 7.76 0.37 6.40
N SER A 436 8.60 -0.29 5.61
CA SER A 436 10.06 -0.17 5.67
C SER A 436 10.56 1.15 5.12
N ALA A 437 11.62 1.66 5.73
CA ALA A 437 12.51 2.62 5.10
C ALA A 437 13.38 1.89 4.09
N CYS A 438 13.69 2.56 2.98
CA CYS A 438 14.62 2.02 1.99
C CYS A 438 15.54 3.10 1.45
N VAL A 439 16.69 2.67 0.92
CA VAL A 439 17.74 3.54 0.42
C VAL A 439 18.11 3.20 -1.02
N LEU A 440 18.34 4.24 -1.81
CA LEU A 440 18.83 4.18 -3.18
C LEU A 440 19.95 5.21 -3.36
N PRO A 441 21.14 4.82 -3.85
CA PRO A 441 21.57 3.45 -4.13
C PRO A 441 21.73 2.61 -2.84
N PRO A 442 21.86 1.27 -2.95
CA PRO A 442 22.16 0.40 -1.81
C PRO A 442 23.46 0.83 -1.12
N ILE A 443 23.51 0.68 0.20
CA ILE A 443 24.62 1.17 1.04
C ILE A 443 25.49 0.04 1.60
N THR A 444 24.97 -1.18 1.75
CA THR A 444 25.73 -2.33 2.26
C THR A 444 25.90 -3.46 1.24
N LEU A 445 25.11 -3.46 0.17
CA LEU A 445 25.17 -4.49 -0.87
C LEU A 445 26.40 -4.32 -1.78
N GLY A 446 27.19 -5.39 -1.95
CA GLY A 446 28.34 -5.40 -2.84
C GLY A 446 27.97 -5.61 -4.31
N ASN A 447 28.84 -5.19 -5.24
CA ASN A 447 28.60 -5.26 -6.69
C ASN A 447 28.21 -6.67 -7.20
N ASN A 448 28.77 -7.74 -6.62
CA ASN A 448 28.41 -9.11 -7.00
C ASN A 448 26.91 -9.38 -6.75
N VAL A 449 26.37 -8.91 -5.63
CA VAL A 449 24.94 -9.04 -5.31
C VAL A 449 24.10 -8.22 -6.29
N LEU A 450 24.52 -7.00 -6.61
CA LEU A 450 23.81 -6.15 -7.58
C LEU A 450 23.72 -6.81 -8.97
N GLU A 451 24.79 -7.44 -9.43
CA GLU A 451 24.79 -8.19 -10.70
C GLU A 451 23.91 -9.45 -10.66
N ARG A 452 23.89 -10.17 -9.53
CA ARG A 452 22.95 -11.30 -9.32
C ARG A 452 21.50 -10.83 -9.37
N VAL A 453 21.20 -9.72 -8.70
CA VAL A 453 19.88 -9.08 -8.71
C VAL A 453 19.48 -8.65 -10.12
N ARG A 454 20.39 -8.01 -10.87
CA ARG A 454 20.16 -7.62 -12.27
C ARG A 454 19.85 -8.84 -13.14
N THR A 455 20.66 -9.89 -13.03
CA THR A 455 20.51 -11.13 -13.82
C THR A 455 19.18 -11.81 -13.51
N ALA A 456 18.84 -11.94 -12.22
CA ALA A 456 17.56 -12.50 -11.79
C ALA A 456 16.37 -11.65 -12.27
N THR A 457 16.49 -10.32 -12.20
CA THR A 457 15.43 -9.41 -12.65
C THR A 457 15.15 -9.57 -14.15
N ARG A 458 16.19 -9.68 -14.98
CA ARG A 458 16.05 -9.94 -16.41
C ARG A 458 15.38 -11.28 -16.67
N ALA A 459 15.86 -12.35 -16.04
CA ALA A 459 15.32 -13.69 -16.25
C ALA A 459 13.83 -13.78 -15.84
N ILE A 460 13.44 -13.14 -14.75
CA ILE A 460 12.04 -13.07 -14.33
C ILE A 460 11.21 -12.25 -15.33
N ALA A 461 11.68 -11.08 -15.75
CA ALA A 461 10.94 -10.24 -16.71
C ALA A 461 10.73 -10.95 -18.06
N GLU A 462 11.75 -11.68 -18.53
CA GLU A 462 11.72 -12.52 -19.73
C GLU A 462 10.75 -13.69 -19.57
N GLY A 463 10.90 -14.48 -18.50
CA GLY A 463 10.08 -15.68 -18.27
C GLY A 463 8.61 -15.40 -17.96
N VAL A 464 8.31 -14.24 -17.35
CA VAL A 464 6.93 -13.78 -17.13
C VAL A 464 6.31 -13.19 -18.40
N GLY A 465 7.13 -12.65 -19.31
CA GLY A 465 6.64 -11.98 -20.53
C GLY A 465 6.23 -10.52 -20.29
N VAL A 466 6.95 -9.80 -19.42
CA VAL A 466 6.65 -8.41 -19.08
C VAL A 466 6.69 -7.48 -20.31
N ARG A 467 5.83 -6.46 -20.32
CA ARG A 467 5.87 -5.34 -21.27
C ARG A 467 5.55 -4.04 -20.52
N GLY A 468 6.58 -3.33 -20.10
CA GLY A 468 6.47 -2.13 -19.28
C GLY A 468 7.17 -2.30 -17.93
N LEU A 469 6.50 -1.92 -16.84
CA LEU A 469 7.05 -1.98 -15.49
C LEU A 469 6.98 -3.38 -14.88
N ILE A 470 8.02 -3.73 -14.13
CA ILE A 470 8.02 -4.83 -13.17
C ILE A 470 8.71 -4.39 -11.89
N ASN A 471 8.15 -4.79 -10.76
CA ASN A 471 8.78 -4.73 -9.45
C ASN A 471 9.09 -6.15 -8.96
N ILE A 472 10.27 -6.35 -8.36
CA ILE A 472 10.67 -7.63 -7.80
C ILE A 472 11.24 -7.42 -6.41
N GLN A 473 10.79 -8.24 -5.47
CA GLN A 473 11.30 -8.27 -4.11
C GLN A 473 12.20 -9.49 -3.92
N PHE A 474 13.39 -9.24 -3.37
CA PHE A 474 14.35 -10.27 -3.00
C PHE A 474 14.66 -10.20 -1.51
N ALA A 475 15.14 -11.32 -0.97
CA ALA A 475 15.77 -11.39 0.34
C ALA A 475 17.20 -11.94 0.20
N LEU A 476 18.17 -11.27 0.78
CA LEU A 476 19.55 -11.75 0.87
C LEU A 476 19.80 -12.30 2.27
N ALA A 477 19.95 -13.62 2.37
CA ALA A 477 20.23 -14.30 3.64
C ALA A 477 21.42 -15.24 3.48
N SER A 478 22.44 -15.11 4.33
CA SER A 478 23.66 -15.95 4.28
C SER A 478 24.30 -16.02 2.88
N ASP A 479 24.34 -14.88 2.17
CA ASP A 479 24.83 -14.74 0.78
C ASP A 479 24.00 -15.49 -0.29
N VAL A 480 22.85 -16.03 0.07
CA VAL A 480 21.86 -16.60 -0.86
C VAL A 480 20.80 -15.55 -1.17
N LEU A 481 20.56 -15.34 -2.47
CA LEU A 481 19.56 -14.41 -2.98
C LEU A 481 18.27 -15.18 -3.25
N TYR A 482 17.23 -14.89 -2.49
CA TYR A 482 15.91 -15.50 -2.59
C TYR A 482 14.95 -14.55 -3.29
N VAL A 483 14.15 -15.06 -4.21
CA VAL A 483 13.02 -14.33 -4.82
C VAL A 483 11.80 -14.46 -3.91
N LEU A 484 11.24 -13.34 -3.47
CA LEU A 484 10.04 -13.31 -2.63
C LEU A 484 8.77 -13.24 -3.48
N GLU A 485 8.69 -12.24 -4.36
CA GLU A 485 7.58 -12.01 -5.28
C GLU A 485 8.00 -11.15 -6.48
N ALA A 486 7.23 -11.24 -7.56
CA ALA A 486 7.33 -10.37 -8.72
C ALA A 486 5.95 -9.78 -9.04
N ASN A 487 5.93 -8.48 -9.30
CA ASN A 487 4.74 -7.68 -9.56
C ASN A 487 4.91 -7.05 -10.96
N PRO A 488 4.37 -7.65 -12.04
CA PRO A 488 4.57 -7.16 -13.41
C PRO A 488 3.68 -5.96 -13.75
N ARG A 489 3.74 -4.94 -12.89
CA ARG A 489 2.94 -3.73 -12.89
C ARG A 489 3.72 -2.58 -12.23
N ALA A 490 3.14 -1.39 -12.21
CA ALA A 490 3.67 -0.31 -11.38
C ALA A 490 3.65 -0.69 -9.90
N SER A 491 4.71 -0.33 -9.19
CA SER A 491 4.83 -0.45 -7.73
C SER A 491 4.72 0.93 -7.09
N ARG A 492 4.52 0.93 -5.76
CA ARG A 492 4.52 2.17 -4.97
C ARG A 492 5.88 2.88 -4.96
N THR A 493 6.97 2.18 -5.26
CA THR A 493 8.33 2.74 -5.26
C THR A 493 8.70 3.46 -6.55
N VAL A 494 7.92 3.28 -7.64
CA VAL A 494 8.18 3.93 -8.94
C VAL A 494 8.34 5.45 -8.83
N PRO A 495 7.49 6.21 -8.10
CA PRO A 495 7.68 7.65 -7.93
C PRO A 495 8.99 7.97 -7.19
N PHE A 496 9.30 7.24 -6.11
CA PHE A 496 10.54 7.41 -5.35
C PHE A 496 11.78 7.17 -6.22
N VAL A 497 11.83 6.04 -6.94
CA VAL A 497 12.92 5.72 -7.88
C VAL A 497 13.02 6.79 -8.97
N SER A 498 11.89 7.24 -9.51
CA SER A 498 11.87 8.28 -10.55
C SER A 498 12.41 9.63 -10.06
N LYS A 499 12.14 10.00 -8.80
CA LYS A 499 12.67 11.23 -8.20
C LYS A 499 14.13 11.09 -7.82
N ALA A 500 14.54 9.94 -7.30
CA ALA A 500 15.93 9.68 -6.90
C ALA A 500 16.89 9.63 -8.09
N THR A 501 16.47 9.01 -9.20
CA THR A 501 17.30 8.82 -10.40
C THR A 501 17.10 9.92 -11.46
N GLY A 502 16.03 10.71 -11.34
CA GLY A 502 15.62 11.68 -12.36
C GLY A 502 14.93 11.07 -13.58
N VAL A 503 14.83 9.73 -13.68
CA VAL A 503 14.26 9.02 -14.83
C VAL A 503 12.75 8.84 -14.66
N GLN A 504 11.98 9.21 -15.66
CA GLN A 504 10.51 9.19 -15.60
C GLN A 504 9.96 7.80 -15.96
N MET A 505 10.10 6.83 -15.05
CA MET A 505 9.81 5.42 -15.33
C MET A 505 8.37 5.16 -15.80
N ALA A 506 7.36 5.74 -15.15
CA ALA A 506 5.96 5.58 -15.56
C ALA A 506 5.69 6.13 -16.98
N LYS A 507 6.37 7.20 -17.39
CA LYS A 507 6.26 7.76 -18.75
C LYS A 507 6.84 6.80 -19.79
N ALA A 508 8.01 6.25 -19.50
CA ALA A 508 8.67 5.26 -20.34
C ALA A 508 7.83 3.97 -20.46
N ALA A 509 7.26 3.49 -19.36
CA ALA A 509 6.41 2.31 -19.32
C ALA A 509 5.16 2.43 -20.21
N ALA A 510 4.51 3.60 -20.18
CA ALA A 510 3.34 3.86 -21.01
C ALA A 510 3.68 3.79 -22.51
N LEU A 511 4.82 4.33 -22.93
CA LEU A 511 5.29 4.25 -24.31
C LEU A 511 5.69 2.82 -24.71
N ILE A 512 6.30 2.05 -23.79
CA ILE A 512 6.58 0.63 -24.02
C ILE A 512 5.29 -0.15 -24.28
N GLY A 513 4.23 0.14 -23.52
CA GLY A 513 2.93 -0.48 -23.71
C GLY A 513 2.29 -0.22 -25.08
N THR A 514 2.71 0.83 -25.80
CA THR A 514 2.30 1.10 -27.19
C THR A 514 3.30 0.59 -28.24
N GLY A 515 4.30 -0.18 -27.83
CA GLY A 515 5.31 -0.78 -28.72
C GLY A 515 6.61 0.01 -28.88
N VAL A 516 6.85 1.07 -28.11
CA VAL A 516 8.13 1.79 -28.14
C VAL A 516 9.20 0.99 -27.40
N THR A 517 10.32 0.73 -28.07
CA THR A 517 11.45 0.01 -27.46
C THR A 517 12.28 0.90 -26.53
N ILE A 518 12.99 0.30 -25.59
CA ILE A 518 13.99 0.97 -24.74
C ILE A 518 15.05 1.67 -25.59
N ASN A 519 15.47 1.07 -26.71
CA ASN A 519 16.40 1.71 -27.66
C ASN A 519 15.83 3.02 -28.23
N GLN A 520 14.55 3.06 -28.59
CA GLN A 520 13.89 4.29 -29.02
C GLN A 520 13.73 5.29 -27.86
N LEU A 521 13.45 4.81 -26.64
CA LEU A 521 13.39 5.66 -25.45
C LEU A 521 14.73 6.35 -25.14
N ARG A 522 15.85 5.67 -25.37
CA ARG A 522 17.21 6.21 -25.24
C ARG A 522 17.59 7.15 -26.38
N SER A 523 17.28 6.78 -27.63
CA SER A 523 17.77 7.50 -28.82
C SER A 523 16.85 8.61 -29.29
N ALA A 524 15.56 8.33 -29.48
CA ALA A 524 14.60 9.25 -30.10
C ALA A 524 13.85 10.09 -29.06
N TYR A 525 13.38 9.48 -27.98
CA TYR A 525 12.62 10.19 -26.94
C TYR A 525 13.50 10.87 -25.90
N LYS A 526 14.77 10.45 -25.77
CA LYS A 526 15.72 10.92 -24.74
C LYS A 526 15.12 10.87 -23.32
N MET A 527 14.28 9.86 -23.06
CA MET A 527 13.64 9.65 -21.75
C MET A 527 14.49 8.77 -20.82
N LEU A 528 15.28 7.87 -21.40
CA LEU A 528 16.25 7.06 -20.69
C LEU A 528 17.67 7.52 -21.03
N PRO A 529 18.65 7.40 -20.12
CA PRO A 529 20.06 7.65 -20.41
C PRO A 529 20.55 6.92 -21.65
N GLU A 530 21.57 7.43 -22.37
CA GLU A 530 22.08 6.74 -23.57
C GLU A 530 22.76 5.42 -23.26
N THR A 531 23.42 5.32 -22.10
CA THR A 531 24.11 4.12 -21.61
C THR A 531 23.85 3.93 -20.12
N GLY A 532 24.07 2.69 -19.63
CA GLY A 532 23.84 2.33 -18.23
C GLY A 532 22.37 2.38 -17.81
N ASP A 533 22.13 2.23 -16.52
CA ASP A 533 20.81 2.36 -15.89
C ASP A 533 20.96 2.66 -14.38
N GLY A 534 19.86 2.53 -13.61
CA GLY A 534 19.82 2.82 -12.18
C GLY A 534 20.65 1.90 -11.28
N SER A 535 21.24 0.82 -11.80
CA SER A 535 22.20 -0.01 -11.07
C SER A 535 23.65 0.50 -11.21
N THR A 536 23.91 1.40 -12.15
CA THR A 536 25.24 1.92 -12.46
C THR A 536 25.32 3.43 -12.21
N LEU A 537 24.67 3.90 -11.15
CA LEU A 537 24.70 5.30 -10.77
C LEU A 537 26.15 5.74 -10.47
N PRO A 538 26.51 7.00 -10.77
CA PRO A 538 27.82 7.55 -10.39
C PRO A 538 28.10 7.41 -8.90
N LEU A 539 29.36 7.25 -8.50
CA LEU A 539 29.75 7.12 -7.08
C LEU A 539 29.42 8.37 -6.24
N ASP A 540 29.30 9.52 -6.89
CA ASP A 540 28.91 10.80 -6.30
C ASP A 540 27.39 11.07 -6.41
N ALA A 541 26.60 10.11 -6.93
CA ALA A 541 25.16 10.22 -6.93
C ALA A 541 24.63 10.40 -5.49
N PRO A 542 23.70 11.33 -5.26
CA PRO A 542 23.12 11.52 -3.94
C PRO A 542 22.42 10.26 -3.43
N VAL A 543 22.53 10.03 -2.13
CA VAL A 543 21.78 9.01 -1.42
C VAL A 543 20.37 9.53 -1.15
N SER A 544 19.38 8.75 -1.56
CA SER A 544 17.96 8.99 -1.36
C SER A 544 17.41 7.95 -0.40
N VAL A 545 16.74 8.39 0.66
CA VAL A 545 16.11 7.53 1.66
C VAL A 545 14.61 7.81 1.69
N LYS A 546 13.81 6.76 1.48
CA LYS A 546 12.37 6.78 1.71
C LYS A 546 12.08 6.31 3.14
N GLU A 547 11.18 6.99 3.83
CA GLU A 547 10.69 6.61 5.17
C GLU A 547 9.16 6.65 5.19
N ALA A 548 8.54 5.71 5.90
CA ALA A 548 7.09 5.55 5.99
C ALA A 548 6.46 6.42 7.09
N VAL A 549 5.25 6.92 6.85
CA VAL A 549 4.43 7.67 7.81
C VAL A 549 3.29 6.78 8.31
N LEU A 550 3.28 6.51 9.61
CA LEU A 550 2.37 5.55 10.24
C LEU A 550 1.24 6.24 11.02
N PRO A 551 -0.03 5.85 10.82
CA PRO A 551 -1.19 6.58 11.34
C PRO A 551 -1.58 6.22 12.78
N PHE A 552 -0.76 5.47 13.52
CA PHE A 552 -1.17 4.87 14.81
C PHE A 552 -1.77 5.88 15.80
N SER A 553 -1.33 7.15 15.82
CA SER A 553 -1.88 8.18 16.70
C SER A 553 -3.36 8.50 16.47
N ARG A 554 -3.89 8.17 15.28
CA ARG A 554 -5.30 8.32 14.89
C ARG A 554 -6.17 7.17 15.39
N PHE A 555 -5.60 5.98 15.56
CA PHE A 555 -6.33 4.77 15.95
C PHE A 555 -6.18 4.53 17.45
N ARG A 556 -7.30 4.64 18.17
CA ARG A 556 -7.37 4.41 19.62
C ARG A 556 -8.33 3.28 19.94
N THR A 557 -8.02 2.51 20.97
CA THR A 557 -8.92 1.51 21.56
C THR A 557 -10.12 2.21 22.21
N PRO A 558 -11.22 1.48 22.52
CA PRO A 558 -12.36 2.05 23.24
C PRO A 558 -12.00 2.71 24.57
N GLU A 559 -10.94 2.25 25.24
CA GLU A 559 -10.41 2.82 26.49
C GLU A 559 -9.52 4.06 26.24
N GLY A 560 -9.37 4.48 24.98
CA GLY A 560 -8.58 5.65 24.57
C GLY A 560 -7.08 5.39 24.44
N LYS A 561 -6.61 4.14 24.50
CA LYS A 561 -5.19 3.79 24.31
C LYS A 561 -4.84 3.80 22.82
N VAL A 562 -3.63 4.22 22.46
CA VAL A 562 -3.15 4.14 21.06
C VAL A 562 -2.97 2.66 20.70
N VAL A 563 -3.45 2.25 19.52
CA VAL A 563 -3.29 0.86 19.02
C VAL A 563 -1.80 0.53 18.85
N ASP A 564 -1.42 -0.74 19.04
CA ASP A 564 -0.02 -1.18 18.95
C ASP A 564 0.61 -0.76 17.63
N SER A 565 1.83 -0.25 17.73
CA SER A 565 2.62 0.24 16.61
C SER A 565 3.69 -0.72 16.15
N LEU A 566 3.50 -2.01 16.42
CA LEU A 566 4.42 -3.03 15.98
C LEU A 566 4.34 -3.13 14.45
N LEU A 567 5.50 -2.99 13.81
CA LEU A 567 5.68 -3.29 12.40
C LEU A 567 5.64 -4.81 12.21
N GLY A 568 5.16 -5.24 11.05
CA GLY A 568 5.05 -6.66 10.74
C GLY A 568 4.85 -6.89 9.26
N PRO A 569 4.43 -8.10 8.87
CA PRO A 569 4.27 -8.47 7.47
C PRO A 569 3.05 -7.81 6.82
N GLU A 570 2.16 -7.19 7.60
CA GLU A 570 1.03 -6.41 7.08
C GLU A 570 1.35 -4.90 7.09
N MET A 571 1.17 -4.25 5.93
CA MET A 571 1.37 -2.80 5.76
C MET A 571 0.32 -1.99 6.52
N ARG A 572 0.76 -0.92 7.19
CA ARG A 572 -0.08 0.02 7.95
C ARG A 572 0.22 1.49 7.68
N SER A 573 1.27 1.83 6.92
CA SER A 573 1.60 3.20 6.58
C SER A 573 0.57 3.84 5.64
N THR A 574 0.42 5.16 5.76
CA THR A 574 -0.52 5.96 4.95
C THR A 574 0.17 6.89 3.96
N GLY A 575 1.50 6.93 3.98
CA GLY A 575 2.30 7.76 3.09
C GLY A 575 3.78 7.61 3.36
N GLU A 576 4.58 8.39 2.64
CA GLU A 576 6.04 8.32 2.67
C GLU A 576 6.68 9.71 2.51
N VAL A 577 7.93 9.81 2.93
CA VAL A 577 8.78 11.00 2.76
C VAL A 577 10.13 10.61 2.19
N MET A 578 10.80 11.56 1.53
CA MET A 578 12.12 11.36 0.92
C MET A 578 13.14 12.32 1.55
N GLY A 579 14.22 11.77 2.10
CA GLY A 579 15.42 12.50 2.47
C GLY A 579 16.51 12.30 1.42
N ILE A 580 17.11 13.39 0.94
CA ILE A 580 18.21 13.33 -0.06
C ILE A 580 19.43 14.09 0.46
N ASP A 581 20.59 13.47 0.36
CA ASP A 581 21.88 14.07 0.69
C ASP A 581 23.03 13.32 0.01
N LYS A 582 24.23 13.91 -0.02
CA LYS A 582 25.45 13.21 -0.47
C LYS A 582 25.87 12.09 0.48
N HIS A 583 25.40 12.11 1.72
CA HIS A 583 25.74 11.12 2.74
C HIS A 583 24.49 10.43 3.29
N PHE A 584 24.58 9.11 3.47
CA PHE A 584 23.47 8.28 3.94
C PHE A 584 22.93 8.74 5.30
N ASP A 585 23.81 9.00 6.27
CA ASP A 585 23.44 9.40 7.63
C ASP A 585 22.56 10.66 7.64
N THR A 586 22.89 11.63 6.80
CA THR A 586 22.20 12.91 6.65
C THR A 586 20.91 12.75 5.87
N ALA A 587 20.91 11.97 4.78
CA ALA A 587 19.70 11.64 4.02
C ALA A 587 18.67 10.92 4.92
N PHE A 588 19.13 9.97 5.73
CA PHE A 588 18.32 9.24 6.69
C PHE A 588 17.80 10.14 7.81
N ALA A 589 18.63 11.02 8.38
CA ALA A 589 18.17 11.99 9.38
C ALA A 589 17.09 12.94 8.82
N LYS A 590 17.23 13.37 7.56
CA LYS A 590 16.21 14.18 6.86
C LYS A 590 14.90 13.41 6.70
N SER A 591 14.95 12.13 6.30
CA SER A 591 13.73 11.32 6.16
C SER A 591 13.03 11.10 7.50
N GLN A 592 13.78 10.82 8.57
CA GLN A 592 13.23 10.73 9.94
C GLN A 592 12.53 12.02 10.37
N ALA A 593 13.20 13.17 10.17
CA ALA A 593 12.64 14.47 10.54
C ALA A 593 11.36 14.79 9.74
N ALA A 594 11.36 14.49 8.44
CA ALA A 594 10.19 14.68 7.57
C ALA A 594 9.02 13.76 7.95
N ALA A 595 9.29 12.55 8.46
CA ALA A 595 8.27 11.64 8.96
C ALA A 595 7.73 12.03 10.35
N ASN A 596 8.05 13.23 10.85
CA ASN A 596 7.77 13.71 12.20
C ASN A 596 8.37 12.84 13.31
N ASN A 597 9.49 12.17 13.02
CA ASN A 597 10.23 11.29 13.93
C ASN A 597 11.69 11.76 14.08
N ALA A 598 11.93 13.08 14.17
CA ALA A 598 13.27 13.62 14.35
C ALA A 598 13.97 12.99 15.57
N LEU A 599 15.17 12.45 15.37
CA LEU A 599 15.91 11.77 16.43
C LEU A 599 16.49 12.77 17.44
N PRO A 600 16.51 12.43 18.74
CA PRO A 600 17.15 13.28 19.75
C PRO A 600 18.67 13.34 19.53
N THR A 601 19.28 14.46 19.90
CA THR A 601 20.74 14.68 19.80
C THR A 601 21.46 14.57 21.15
N GLU A 602 20.71 14.52 22.25
CA GLU A 602 21.17 14.35 23.62
C GLU A 602 20.05 13.71 24.46
N GLY A 603 20.35 13.24 25.67
CA GLY A 603 19.35 12.72 26.61
C GLY A 603 19.59 11.28 27.08
N LYS A 604 18.53 10.59 27.50
CA LYS A 604 18.59 9.20 27.97
C LYS A 604 18.08 8.21 26.93
N VAL A 605 18.80 7.11 26.76
CA VAL A 605 18.49 6.03 25.83
C VAL A 605 18.21 4.74 26.58
N PHE A 606 17.01 4.21 26.44
CA PHE A 606 16.67 2.88 26.92
C PHE A 606 17.03 1.82 25.88
N VAL A 607 17.79 0.80 26.27
CA VAL A 607 18.19 -0.31 25.40
C VAL A 607 17.75 -1.63 26.04
N SER A 608 16.89 -2.39 25.36
CA SER A 608 16.50 -3.73 25.78
C SER A 608 16.34 -4.61 24.56
N VAL A 609 17.22 -5.61 24.41
CA VAL A 609 17.29 -6.39 23.18
C VAL A 609 17.31 -7.90 23.42
N ALA A 610 16.82 -8.63 22.43
CA ALA A 610 16.81 -10.08 22.41
C ALA A 610 18.24 -10.61 22.43
N ASN A 611 18.44 -11.83 22.95
CA ASN A 611 19.79 -12.36 23.13
C ASN A 611 20.60 -12.43 21.83
N ARG A 612 19.94 -12.73 20.71
CA ARG A 612 20.53 -12.75 19.36
C ARG A 612 21.12 -11.39 18.93
N ASP A 613 20.55 -10.28 19.39
CA ASP A 613 20.96 -8.93 19.01
C ASP A 613 22.01 -8.32 19.92
N LYS A 614 22.21 -8.90 21.11
CA LYS A 614 23.13 -8.33 22.10
C LYS A 614 24.54 -8.10 21.56
N ARG A 615 24.98 -8.90 20.58
CA ARG A 615 26.29 -8.73 19.95
C ARG A 615 26.35 -7.55 18.98
N SER A 616 25.33 -7.36 18.15
CA SER A 616 25.31 -6.32 17.11
C SER A 616 25.12 -4.91 17.70
N VAL A 617 24.39 -4.79 18.80
CA VAL A 617 24.07 -3.46 19.38
C VAL A 617 25.23 -2.78 20.09
N ILE A 618 26.29 -3.53 20.48
CA ILE A 618 27.37 -3.01 21.33
C ILE A 618 28.02 -1.76 20.74
N MET A 619 28.38 -1.80 19.46
CA MET A 619 29.06 -0.68 18.79
C MET A 619 28.14 0.54 18.62
N GLY A 620 26.88 0.32 18.23
CA GLY A 620 25.89 1.39 18.13
C GLY A 620 25.63 2.09 19.46
N VAL A 621 25.44 1.31 20.54
CA VAL A 621 25.24 1.87 21.90
C VAL A 621 26.51 2.54 22.42
N LYS A 622 27.70 1.99 22.13
CA LYS A 622 28.97 2.63 22.46
C LYS A 622 29.09 4.01 21.81
N ARG A 623 28.72 4.13 20.53
CA ARG A 623 28.73 5.40 19.81
C ARG A 623 27.75 6.42 20.42
N LEU A 624 26.56 5.98 20.86
CA LEU A 624 25.64 6.85 21.60
C LEU A 624 26.23 7.30 22.94
N SER A 625 26.85 6.39 23.68
CA SER A 625 27.55 6.73 24.93
C SER A 625 28.69 7.73 24.70
N ASP A 626 29.45 7.59 23.62
CA ASP A 626 30.54 8.51 23.24
C ASP A 626 30.03 9.88 22.80
N LEU A 627 28.81 9.96 22.26
CA LEU A 627 28.10 11.20 21.97
C LEU A 627 27.51 11.87 23.22
N GLY A 628 27.58 11.23 24.40
CA GLY A 628 27.14 11.79 25.68
C GLY A 628 25.74 11.36 26.12
N PHE A 629 25.10 10.39 25.46
CA PHE A 629 23.82 9.85 25.92
C PHE A 629 23.99 9.01 27.20
N GLU A 630 23.05 9.15 28.13
CA GLU A 630 22.94 8.26 29.30
C GLU A 630 22.22 6.97 28.88
N ILE A 631 22.87 5.82 29.08
CA ILE A 631 22.29 4.52 28.71
C ILE A 631 21.57 3.90 29.91
N VAL A 632 20.31 3.56 29.73
CA VAL A 632 19.50 2.80 30.70
C VAL A 632 19.04 1.48 30.07
N SER A 633 18.95 0.40 30.85
CA SER A 633 18.73 -0.94 30.27
C SER A 633 18.14 -1.94 31.26
N THR A 634 17.45 -2.97 30.77
CA THR A 634 17.01 -4.11 31.59
C THR A 634 18.18 -5.06 31.89
N GLY A 635 18.17 -5.73 33.06
CA GLY A 635 19.31 -6.49 33.61
C GLY A 635 20.14 -7.29 32.60
N GLY A 636 19.51 -8.18 31.82
CA GLY A 636 20.25 -9.05 30.89
C GLY A 636 20.94 -8.34 29.71
N THR A 637 20.50 -7.13 29.34
CA THR A 637 21.16 -6.30 28.33
C THR A 637 22.19 -5.38 28.99
N ALA A 638 21.88 -4.83 30.17
CA ALA A 638 22.79 -4.01 30.97
C ALA A 638 24.10 -4.75 31.29
N ASP A 639 24.04 -6.03 31.64
CA ASP A 639 25.22 -6.84 31.95
C ASP A 639 26.17 -6.99 30.76
N VAL A 640 25.62 -7.19 29.55
CA VAL A 640 26.42 -7.30 28.34
C VAL A 640 27.06 -5.97 27.97
N LEU A 641 26.33 -4.87 28.08
CA LEU A 641 26.87 -3.52 27.83
C LEU A 641 28.02 -3.20 28.79
N ARG A 642 27.83 -3.44 30.10
CA ARG A 642 28.85 -3.20 31.14
C ARG A 642 30.12 -4.01 30.92
N ARG A 643 29.98 -5.29 30.55
CA ARG A 643 31.14 -6.16 30.21
C ARG A 643 31.93 -5.65 29.01
N ASN A 644 31.32 -4.88 28.13
CA ASN A 644 31.97 -4.23 26.98
C ASN A 644 32.37 -2.77 27.27
N GLY A 645 32.42 -2.37 28.55
CA GLY A 645 32.89 -1.04 28.96
C GLY A 645 31.89 0.09 28.74
N ILE A 646 30.61 -0.23 28.52
CA ILE A 646 29.54 0.76 28.36
C ILE A 646 28.80 0.88 29.70
N GLN A 647 28.80 2.07 30.29
CA GLN A 647 28.03 2.34 31.49
C GLN A 647 26.54 2.31 31.15
N ALA A 648 25.80 1.38 31.78
CA ALA A 648 24.36 1.25 31.62
C ALA A 648 23.70 1.18 33.01
N THR A 649 22.74 2.05 33.28
CA THR A 649 21.96 2.07 34.52
C THR A 649 20.83 1.03 34.41
N PRO A 650 20.70 0.09 35.37
CA PRO A 650 19.67 -0.93 35.30
C PRO A 650 18.31 -0.32 35.67
N VAL A 651 17.27 -0.66 34.91
CA VAL A 651 15.88 -0.24 35.18
C VAL A 651 14.95 -1.45 35.30
N ARG A 652 13.89 -1.29 36.09
CA ARG A 652 12.90 -2.34 36.34
C ARG A 652 11.97 -2.56 35.15
N LYS A 653 11.63 -3.82 34.87
CA LYS A 653 10.62 -4.19 33.88
C LYS A 653 9.22 -3.86 34.37
N VAL A 654 8.26 -3.81 33.45
CA VAL A 654 6.83 -3.64 33.75
C VAL A 654 6.35 -4.74 34.71
N ALA A 655 6.66 -6.00 34.41
CA ALA A 655 6.28 -7.16 35.23
C ALA A 655 6.87 -7.16 36.65
N GLU A 656 7.94 -6.40 36.90
CA GLU A 656 8.60 -6.33 38.21
C GLU A 656 7.93 -5.34 39.17
N GLY A 657 7.06 -4.45 38.65
CA GLY A 657 6.37 -3.43 39.44
C GLY A 657 7.29 -2.38 40.09
N SER A 658 6.68 -1.38 40.72
CA SER A 658 7.41 -0.34 41.45
C SER A 658 8.14 -0.93 42.67
N SER A 659 9.29 -0.35 43.02
CA SER A 659 10.05 -0.79 44.19
C SER A 659 9.34 -0.42 45.50
N ALA A 660 9.71 -1.10 46.59
CA ALA A 660 9.27 -0.74 47.95
C ALA A 660 9.72 0.68 48.37
N GLU A 661 10.70 1.25 47.67
CA GLU A 661 11.25 2.59 47.87
C GLU A 661 10.66 3.63 46.89
N GLY A 662 9.69 3.23 46.05
CA GLY A 662 8.97 4.12 45.13
C GLY A 662 9.62 4.32 43.76
N GLU A 663 10.66 3.55 43.41
CA GLU A 663 11.23 3.61 42.05
C GLU A 663 10.26 3.00 41.03
N GLY A 664 9.94 3.77 40.00
CA GLY A 664 9.05 3.36 38.92
C GLY A 664 9.67 2.33 37.96
N THR A 665 8.81 1.72 37.15
CA THR A 665 9.20 0.85 36.03
C THR A 665 9.71 1.67 34.85
N ILE A 666 10.31 1.01 33.85
CA ILE A 666 10.66 1.70 32.60
C ILE A 666 9.45 2.34 31.90
N ALA A 667 8.24 1.79 32.04
CA ALA A 667 7.04 2.41 31.50
C ALA A 667 6.73 3.74 32.20
N ASP A 668 6.96 3.83 33.51
CA ASP A 668 6.78 5.06 34.29
C ASP A 668 7.79 6.14 33.87
N LEU A 669 9.07 5.77 33.68
CA LEU A 669 10.12 6.68 33.20
C LEU A 669 9.82 7.21 31.79
N ILE A 670 9.33 6.33 30.91
CA ILE A 670 8.89 6.74 29.57
C ILE A 670 7.72 7.71 29.69
N ILE A 671 6.68 7.41 30.49
CA ILE A 671 5.50 8.28 30.65
C ILE A 671 5.87 9.64 31.28
N ALA A 672 6.86 9.67 32.17
CA ALA A 672 7.39 10.87 32.79
C ALA A 672 8.21 11.76 31.82
N GLY A 673 8.59 11.24 30.65
CA GLY A 673 9.41 11.96 29.67
C GLY A 673 10.89 11.99 30.07
N GLU A 674 11.36 10.99 30.81
CA GLU A 674 12.75 10.85 31.22
C GLU A 674 13.60 10.05 30.23
N ILE A 675 12.95 9.39 29.26
CA ILE A 675 13.60 8.62 28.19
C ILE A 675 13.34 9.32 26.86
N ASP A 676 14.41 9.70 26.16
CA ASP A 676 14.33 10.41 24.88
C ASP A 676 14.34 9.43 23.69
N MET A 677 14.96 8.26 23.86
CA MET A 677 15.04 7.22 22.82
C MET A 677 14.97 5.82 23.41
N VAL A 678 14.32 4.90 22.70
CA VAL A 678 14.08 3.51 23.08
C VAL A 678 14.49 2.60 21.94
N PHE A 679 15.46 1.73 22.21
CA PHE A 679 15.81 0.58 21.38
C PHE A 679 15.24 -0.68 22.03
N ASN A 680 14.24 -1.27 21.38
CA ASN A 680 13.61 -2.50 21.84
C ASN A 680 13.51 -3.53 20.72
N THR A 681 14.09 -4.71 20.89
CA THR A 681 13.88 -5.85 19.99
C THR A 681 13.19 -6.97 20.80
N PRO A 682 11.93 -7.35 20.49
CA PRO A 682 11.21 -8.36 21.26
C PRO A 682 11.76 -9.78 21.02
N SER A 683 11.54 -10.69 21.97
CA SER A 683 11.89 -12.11 21.87
C SER A 683 10.69 -13.02 22.13
N GLY A 684 10.10 -13.62 21.08
CA GLY A 684 8.99 -14.59 21.23
C GLY A 684 7.68 -14.01 21.80
N GLY A 685 6.70 -14.89 22.04
CA GLY A 685 5.31 -14.54 22.38
C GLY A 685 5.11 -13.75 23.68
N GLU A 686 5.61 -14.25 24.83
CA GLU A 686 5.41 -13.58 26.14
C GLU A 686 6.16 -12.25 26.27
N ALA A 687 7.32 -12.07 25.62
CA ALA A 687 8.03 -10.78 25.66
C ALA A 687 7.35 -9.68 24.81
N ARG A 688 6.35 -10.03 23.98
CA ARG A 688 5.61 -9.05 23.15
C ARG A 688 4.61 -8.23 23.97
N SER A 689 4.03 -8.76 25.05
CA SER A 689 3.07 -8.03 25.91
C SER A 689 3.76 -6.93 26.73
N ASP A 690 4.90 -7.22 27.36
CA ASP A 690 5.74 -6.20 28.01
C ASP A 690 6.23 -5.15 27.00
N GLY A 691 6.60 -5.58 25.79
CA GLY A 691 6.96 -4.68 24.70
C GLY A 691 5.80 -3.77 24.26
N TYR A 692 4.56 -4.25 24.29
CA TYR A 692 3.38 -3.46 23.94
C TYR A 692 3.18 -2.28 24.88
N GLU A 693 3.29 -2.49 26.19
CA GLU A 693 3.14 -1.41 27.16
C GLU A 693 4.20 -0.33 26.99
N LEU A 694 5.45 -0.72 26.68
CA LEU A 694 6.55 0.22 26.41
C LEU A 694 6.31 1.03 25.12
N ARG A 695 5.87 0.38 24.04
CA ARG A 695 5.55 1.05 22.78
C ARG A 695 4.37 2.02 22.94
N ALA A 696 3.32 1.59 23.64
CA ALA A 696 2.16 2.42 23.93
C ALA A 696 2.52 3.63 24.81
N ALA A 697 3.39 3.45 25.82
CA ALA A 697 3.87 4.51 26.70
C ALA A 697 4.63 5.60 25.91
N ALA A 698 5.57 5.22 25.05
CA ALA A 698 6.38 6.18 24.29
C ALA A 698 5.53 7.05 23.35
N ARG A 699 4.51 6.46 22.70
CA ARG A 699 3.61 7.21 21.80
C ARG A 699 2.65 8.15 22.51
N ARG A 700 2.27 7.87 23.76
CA ARG A 700 1.47 8.81 24.56
C ARG A 700 2.17 10.15 24.73
N LEU A 701 3.50 10.15 24.83
CA LEU A 701 4.28 11.38 24.93
C LEU A 701 4.36 12.13 23.59
N ALA A 702 4.61 11.40 22.50
CA ALA A 702 4.62 11.98 21.15
C ALA A 702 3.26 12.61 20.77
N SER A 703 2.14 11.97 21.14
CA SER A 703 0.79 12.51 20.88
C SER A 703 0.41 13.69 21.77
N ARG A 704 0.91 13.77 23.02
CA ARG A 704 0.74 14.95 23.89
C ARG A 704 1.55 16.14 23.40
N ALA A 705 2.74 15.92 22.84
CA ALA A 705 3.56 16.96 22.25
C ALA A 705 2.92 17.56 20.98
N SER A 706 2.27 16.74 20.15
CA SER A 706 1.62 17.17 18.90
C SER A 706 0.26 17.86 19.08
N GLN A 707 -0.44 17.65 20.21
CA GLN A 707 -1.71 18.33 20.53
C GLN A 707 -1.56 19.78 21.02
N ARG A 708 -0.34 20.26 21.30
CA ARG A 708 -0.10 21.68 21.59
C ARG A 708 0.14 22.45 20.28
N TRP A 709 -0.92 23.03 19.72
CA TRP A 709 -0.83 23.99 18.61
C TRP A 709 0.11 25.16 18.98
N PRO A 710 0.88 25.75 18.04
CA PRO A 710 1.89 26.76 18.34
C PRO A 710 1.25 28.12 18.63
N SER A 711 0.71 28.32 19.83
CA SER A 711 0.44 29.65 20.37
C SER A 711 1.53 30.04 21.37
N SER A 712 2.37 30.98 20.95
CA SER A 712 3.30 31.78 21.75
C SER A 712 4.59 31.10 22.27
N ARG A 713 5.72 31.72 21.87
CA ARG A 713 7.06 31.72 22.48
C ARG A 713 7.54 30.39 23.07
N ARG A 714 8.44 29.70 22.34
CA ARG A 714 9.35 28.68 22.88
C ARG A 714 9.99 29.21 24.18
N ARG A 715 9.58 28.69 25.33
CA ARG A 715 10.38 28.73 26.55
C ARG A 715 11.50 27.69 26.40
N PRO A 716 12.76 28.01 26.73
CA PRO A 716 13.82 27.01 26.79
C PRO A 716 13.51 26.09 27.99
N GLY A 717 13.30 24.79 27.72
CA GLY A 717 13.03 23.79 28.76
C GLY A 717 12.08 22.65 28.41
N HIS A 718 11.51 22.60 27.20
CA HIS A 718 10.70 21.43 26.80
C HIS A 718 11.57 20.32 26.19
N ARG A 719 11.70 19.21 26.94
CA ARG A 719 12.31 17.95 26.50
C ARG A 719 11.46 17.27 25.43
N GLY A 720 12.11 16.62 24.47
CA GLY A 720 11.48 15.95 23.33
C GLY A 720 10.65 14.73 23.74
N ALA A 721 9.89 14.17 22.79
CA ALA A 721 9.13 12.94 23.03
C ALA A 721 10.04 11.70 22.99
N ALA A 722 9.69 10.65 23.74
CA ALA A 722 10.38 9.37 23.68
C ALA A 722 10.18 8.69 22.30
N HIS A 723 11.27 8.41 21.58
CA HIS A 723 11.21 7.74 20.27
C HIS A 723 11.49 6.24 20.40
N VAL A 724 10.63 5.38 19.86
CA VAL A 724 10.87 3.92 19.83
C VAL A 724 11.32 3.50 18.46
N ARG A 725 12.48 2.84 18.37
CA ARG A 725 12.93 2.23 17.12
C ARG A 725 13.52 0.84 17.34
N VAL A 726 13.22 -0.03 16.39
CA VAL A 726 13.92 -1.30 16.18
C VAL A 726 14.95 -1.01 15.08
N VAL A 727 16.24 -1.01 15.39
CA VAL A 727 17.31 -0.84 14.38
C VAL A 727 18.31 -1.96 14.59
N ARG A 728 18.61 -2.72 13.52
CA ARG A 728 19.51 -3.88 13.57
C ARG A 728 20.77 -3.78 12.70
N HIS A 729 20.93 -2.78 11.84
CA HIS A 729 22.10 -2.74 10.94
C HIS A 729 23.16 -1.69 11.26
N GLU A 730 24.39 -2.18 11.42
CA GLU A 730 25.66 -1.45 11.24
C GLU A 730 26.31 -1.93 9.93
N PRO A 731 26.95 -1.06 9.13
CA PRO A 731 27.68 -1.47 7.93
C PRO A 731 28.92 -2.30 8.29
N ALA A 732 29.02 -3.50 7.72
CA ALA A 732 30.19 -4.37 7.87
C ALA A 732 31.40 -3.77 7.14
N GLY A 733 32.22 -2.98 7.85
CA GLY A 733 33.32 -2.25 7.22
C GLY A 733 34.47 -1.86 8.15
N ALA A 734 34.90 -2.73 9.07
CA ALA A 734 36.12 -2.50 9.85
C ALA A 734 36.89 -3.81 10.12
N ARG A 735 37.37 -4.45 9.06
CA ARG A 735 38.45 -5.45 9.17
C ARG A 735 39.48 -5.24 8.08
N ARG A 736 40.51 -4.45 8.40
CA ARG A 736 41.93 -4.63 8.03
C ARG A 736 42.75 -3.49 8.61
N GLN A 737 43.31 -3.69 9.81
CA GLN A 737 44.56 -3.02 10.16
C GLN A 737 45.69 -3.69 9.38
N PRO A 738 46.60 -2.94 8.73
CA PRO A 738 47.77 -3.52 8.10
C PRO A 738 48.71 -4.04 9.19
N ARG A 739 49.12 -5.31 9.07
CA ARG A 739 50.19 -5.89 9.87
C ARG A 739 51.49 -5.12 9.59
N CYS A 740 52.07 -4.54 10.64
CA CYS A 740 53.46 -4.08 10.62
C CYS A 740 54.39 -5.27 10.33
N ILE A 741 55.17 -5.17 9.26
CA ILE A 741 56.36 -6.01 9.00
C ILE A 741 57.57 -5.14 9.31
N PRO A 742 58.56 -5.59 10.10
CA PRO A 742 59.78 -4.84 10.34
C PRO A 742 60.83 -5.19 9.28
N GLU A 743 61.22 -4.24 8.44
CA GLU A 743 62.44 -4.37 7.62
C GLU A 743 63.49 -3.34 8.05
N LYS A 744 64.61 -3.86 8.55
CA LYS A 744 65.90 -3.18 8.59
C LYS A 744 66.65 -3.55 7.31
N SER A 745 67.00 -2.56 6.47
CA SER A 745 68.38 -2.21 6.09
C SER A 745 68.46 -1.39 4.79
N ARG A 746 69.13 -0.22 4.89
CA ARG A 746 70.11 0.45 3.98
C ARG A 746 70.19 -0.07 2.52
N ALA A 747 70.33 0.74 1.45
CA ALA A 747 70.86 2.10 1.25
C ALA A 747 70.62 2.57 -0.21
N GLU A 748 70.81 3.89 -0.45
CA GLU A 748 71.15 4.56 -1.74
C GLU A 748 70.09 4.48 -2.88
N CYS A 749 69.77 5.49 -3.69
CA CYS A 749 70.49 6.67 -4.13
C CYS A 749 69.52 7.64 -4.85
N LEU A 750 69.65 8.94 -4.56
CA LEU A 750 69.65 10.10 -5.49
C LEU A 750 68.53 10.32 -6.56
N ARG A 751 67.89 11.51 -6.41
CA ARG A 751 67.64 12.60 -7.42
C ARG A 751 66.21 12.87 -7.96
N SER A 752 65.86 14.16 -7.82
CA SER A 752 65.09 15.10 -8.67
C SER A 752 63.56 15.01 -8.83
N SER A 753 62.82 15.86 -8.07
CA SER A 753 62.00 17.05 -8.48
C SER A 753 61.43 17.17 -9.93
N PRO A 754 60.36 17.97 -10.18
CA PRO A 754 58.92 17.80 -9.86
C PRO A 754 57.99 18.17 -11.09
N VAL A 755 56.69 18.45 -10.86
CA VAL A 755 55.68 19.09 -11.79
C VAL A 755 54.92 18.05 -12.67
N ALA A 756 53.58 18.02 -12.85
CA ALA A 756 52.60 19.09 -13.06
C ALA A 756 51.15 18.67 -12.69
N ALA A 757 50.33 19.70 -12.47
CA ALA A 757 48.88 19.65 -12.35
C ALA A 757 48.15 19.27 -13.66
N ARG A 758 47.05 18.52 -13.52
CA ARG A 758 45.73 18.81 -14.11
C ARG A 758 44.66 18.01 -13.39
#